data_AF-A0A316FKZ8-F1
#
_entry.id   AF-A0A316FKZ8-F1
#
_cell.length_a   1.000
_cell.length_b   1.000
_cell.length_c   1.000
_cell.angle_alpha   90.00
_cell.angle_beta   90.00
_cell.angle_gamma   90.00
#
_symmetry.space_group_name_H-M   'P 1'
#
loop_
_entity.id
_entity.type
_entity.pdbx_description
1 polymer ?
#
loop_
_entity_poly.entity_id
_entity_poly.type
_entity_poly.pdbx_seq_one_letter_code
_entity_poly.pdbx_strand_id
1 'polypeptide(L)'
;MTSTDASTSGRASRMFSRGRLVTMATVAVLVAGLGLTVRGLGAADDALASFDAASWVWSKGAGELARLNGVSARIDTRADVPQALRHQVQVSQSDRFVLLRDVNTGSIASMDLTDLQVFWSQQLEPGIGVSVALHGDDAFVVDAVQGKVQQVDPSTVQPVGEPLQFPPGISGGLFDGAGRLWVAVPSEGTVTAIEAGEAGASRLRTDPVAAPSHDLAVTALDKGVAVLDRTTNVLVRVDDKGAGQPTTLPLNSPGQLPPRSEDDMIAVTVPDERRVYTVTAGGVRDVTIPDSGGDLRPAVTYQGYLYVPENDGTVHVFDSTGRQQAPIDIDRPGGDLELEVRENRLFINAPGSSTARVVDDNHEVRTVDKYDDDVLGGDPPPVKAPPAPPKKEKPRKPQAAEPGAPRSVRAAAGNAEVRVSWQAAPDNGAAITKYVVAGAGRTFQVGADQRSLVVDQLINGQKYKFEVHAVNRKGDGPGRSSNEVMPTAEVPDAPGPPVAEARPDGTVAITWPAANGQGHEIVRYAVTAVTEGGTSPIGEATGTELSVAANQIEFGKSYAFTVVAINDIGAGSKASAVSNSVVPFAVPGAPENLGAATVAGQAGAVSVTWTAPVDNGRPITKYVVKAGGKETEVTETATTLTGLGDGANVQVEVTAVNEAGPGAAATASARTVAAPTVTVTGVDPTYNTAKVTFSVNNGGGTTTCTLTVTGGGKGSTGSCSSLNASGLKPSTAYTFTVTAKNAAGDAAKGMAKTTDALYGTATCINGDSGDQKTYCDKEVDGRNGNEIFKVTRQDDDEQAGWVKNGTRLKTYCKKTGESVYAFVYNKDKRSTWWIQVDYEGKTYIPWAWLNLDGGDDLADLSTC
;
A
#
# COMPACT_ATOMS: atom_id res chain seq x y z
N MET A 1 -55.47 9.65 -67.12
CA MET A 1 -56.41 10.53 -66.39
C MET A 1 -55.97 10.55 -64.93
N THR A 2 -55.82 11.75 -64.35
CA THR A 2 -55.77 12.10 -62.90
C THR A 2 -55.16 11.07 -61.92
N SER A 3 -53.96 11.32 -61.34
CA SER A 3 -53.71 12.17 -60.14
C SER A 3 -54.10 11.45 -58.83
N THR A 4 -53.31 11.39 -57.76
CA THR A 4 -52.16 12.23 -57.33
C THR A 4 -51.21 11.46 -56.37
N ASP A 5 -49.90 11.75 -56.43
CA ASP A 5 -48.77 11.64 -55.46
C ASP A 5 -48.78 10.58 -54.30
N ALA A 6 -47.75 9.75 -54.04
CA ALA A 6 -46.28 9.96 -53.89
C ALA A 6 -45.90 10.86 -52.69
N SER A 7 -44.91 10.60 -51.82
CA SER A 7 -43.99 9.48 -51.54
C SER A 7 -43.36 9.72 -50.12
N THR A 8 -42.47 8.95 -49.47
CA THR A 8 -41.52 7.90 -49.89
C THR A 8 -41.14 6.95 -48.72
N SER A 9 -40.48 5.83 -49.06
CA SER A 9 -39.60 4.95 -48.26
C SER A 9 -38.41 5.66 -47.55
N GLY A 10 -37.67 5.08 -46.59
CA GLY A 10 -37.63 3.68 -46.08
C GLY A 10 -36.21 3.06 -46.15
N ARG A 11 -35.71 2.47 -45.04
CA ARG A 11 -34.46 1.66 -44.89
C ARG A 11 -34.40 1.13 -43.45
N ALA A 12 -33.67 0.06 -43.08
CA ALA A 12 -33.38 -1.23 -43.72
C ALA A 12 -32.83 -2.15 -42.60
N SER A 13 -33.06 -3.46 -42.66
CA SER A 13 -32.65 -4.41 -41.60
C SER A 13 -31.50 -5.32 -42.00
N ARG A 14 -30.58 -5.62 -41.06
CA ARG A 14 -30.27 -7.00 -40.61
C ARG A 14 -29.15 -7.11 -39.56
N MET A 15 -29.47 -7.87 -38.50
CA MET A 15 -28.64 -8.82 -37.73
C MET A 15 -27.26 -8.42 -37.17
N PHE A 16 -27.13 -8.56 -35.84
CA PHE A 16 -26.05 -9.33 -35.21
C PHE A 16 -26.60 -10.22 -34.06
N SER A 17 -25.73 -10.99 -33.41
CA SER A 17 -26.01 -12.31 -32.81
C SER A 17 -26.67 -12.35 -31.43
N ARG A 18 -27.32 -13.50 -31.15
CA ARG A 18 -27.86 -13.92 -29.84
C ARG A 18 -26.75 -14.08 -28.78
N GLY A 19 -27.05 -13.70 -27.53
CA GLY A 19 -26.24 -14.07 -26.37
C GLY A 19 -26.82 -13.58 -25.04
N ARG A 20 -27.38 -14.50 -24.24
CA ARG A 20 -27.90 -14.34 -22.86
C ARG A 20 -29.16 -13.47 -22.68
N LEU A 21 -30.14 -14.07 -22.01
CA LEU A 21 -31.42 -13.54 -21.55
C LEU A 21 -31.80 -14.37 -20.31
N VAL A 22 -32.68 -13.87 -19.43
CA VAL A 22 -33.09 -14.46 -18.12
C VAL A 22 -32.07 -14.13 -17.00
N THR A 23 -32.38 -13.38 -15.93
CA THR A 23 -33.66 -12.80 -15.46
C THR A 23 -33.43 -11.45 -14.77
N MET A 24 -34.23 -10.43 -15.10
CA MET A 24 -34.56 -9.33 -14.19
C MET A 24 -36.07 -9.42 -13.97
N ALA A 25 -36.48 -9.95 -12.83
CA ALA A 25 -37.89 -10.11 -12.49
C ALA A 25 -38.37 -8.93 -11.64
N THR A 26 -39.51 -8.39 -12.03
CA THR A 26 -40.16 -7.23 -11.42
C THR A 26 -40.48 -7.45 -9.94
N VAL A 27 -40.07 -6.53 -9.07
CA VAL A 27 -40.75 -6.26 -7.80
C VAL A 27 -41.19 -4.80 -7.81
N ALA A 28 -42.49 -4.59 -7.83
CA ALA A 28 -43.12 -3.29 -7.61
C ALA A 28 -43.91 -3.35 -6.30
N VAL A 29 -44.08 -2.20 -5.64
CA VAL A 29 -44.65 -2.04 -4.28
C VAL A 29 -43.63 -2.49 -3.20
N LEU A 30 -43.22 -1.68 -2.23
CA LEU A 30 -43.88 -0.54 -1.56
C LEU A 30 -42.91 0.65 -1.39
N VAL A 31 -43.37 1.89 -1.57
CA VAL A 31 -42.54 3.10 -1.40
C VAL A 31 -42.52 3.54 0.07
N ALA A 32 -41.32 3.69 0.63
CA ALA A 32 -41.07 4.26 1.95
C ALA A 32 -39.71 5.00 1.98
N GLY A 33 -39.60 6.08 1.20
CA GLY A 33 -38.65 7.16 1.50
C GLY A 33 -39.27 8.12 2.52
N LEU A 34 -38.45 8.88 3.25
CA LEU A 34 -38.71 9.72 4.44
C LEU A 34 -39.88 10.75 4.35
N GLY A 35 -41.09 10.33 3.99
CA GLY A 35 -42.16 11.18 3.45
C GLY A 35 -42.43 12.49 4.21
N LEU A 36 -41.92 13.59 3.65
CA LEU A 36 -42.02 14.96 4.15
C LEU A 36 -43.36 15.59 3.77
N THR A 37 -44.02 16.26 4.72
CA THR A 37 -45.13 17.18 4.45
C THR A 37 -44.88 18.55 5.08
N VAL A 38 -44.72 19.59 4.25
CA VAL A 38 -44.43 20.96 4.68
C VAL A 38 -45.71 21.69 5.13
N ARG A 39 -45.63 22.47 6.22
CA ARG A 39 -46.73 23.29 6.76
C ARG A 39 -46.22 24.68 7.17
N GLY A 40 -47.13 25.67 7.15
CA GLY A 40 -46.84 27.05 7.59
C GLY A 40 -46.60 28.06 6.46
N LEU A 41 -47.28 27.93 5.31
CA LEU A 41 -47.16 28.87 4.18
C LEU A 41 -48.39 29.78 4.09
N GLY A 42 -48.43 30.82 4.92
CA GLY A 42 -49.43 31.91 4.84
C GLY A 42 -48.89 33.15 4.14
N ALA A 43 -49.54 33.55 3.04
CA ALA A 43 -49.06 34.65 2.19
C ALA A 43 -49.31 36.05 2.78
N ALA A 44 -48.27 36.89 2.79
CA ALA A 44 -48.37 38.33 2.60
C ALA A 44 -47.05 38.87 2.01
N ASP A 45 -47.16 39.66 0.96
CA ASP A 45 -46.05 40.49 0.46
C ASP A 45 -45.51 41.39 1.60
N ASP A 46 -44.18 41.60 1.62
CA ASP A 46 -43.34 42.28 2.64
C ASP A 46 -42.52 41.37 3.58
N ALA A 47 -42.75 40.04 3.60
CA ALA A 47 -41.88 39.09 4.34
C ALA A 47 -40.70 38.51 3.52
N LEU A 48 -40.30 39.18 2.44
CA LEU A 48 -39.04 38.92 1.69
C LEU A 48 -37.79 39.52 2.39
N ALA A 49 -37.92 39.89 3.66
CA ALA A 49 -36.85 40.42 4.47
C ALA A 49 -35.96 39.29 5.03
N SER A 50 -34.81 39.11 4.39
CA SER A 50 -33.69 38.23 4.74
C SER A 50 -34.01 36.74 4.94
N PHE A 51 -33.50 35.91 4.02
CA PHE A 51 -33.15 34.51 4.34
C PHE A 51 -32.00 34.46 5.37
N ASP A 52 -31.31 35.58 5.60
CA ASP A 52 -30.17 35.73 6.49
C ASP A 52 -30.49 35.29 7.94
N ALA A 53 -29.65 34.40 8.46
CA ALA A 53 -29.59 33.87 9.82
C ALA A 53 -30.76 32.96 10.25
N ALA A 54 -31.03 31.90 9.48
CA ALA A 54 -31.92 30.79 9.87
C ALA A 54 -31.21 29.42 9.83
N SER A 55 -31.66 28.46 10.66
CA SER A 55 -31.19 27.07 10.66
C SER A 55 -32.35 26.08 10.75
N TRP A 56 -32.28 24.99 10.00
CA TRP A 56 -33.20 23.86 10.07
C TRP A 56 -32.77 22.87 11.14
N VAL A 57 -33.63 22.65 12.14
CA VAL A 57 -33.35 21.81 13.32
C VAL A 57 -34.25 20.58 13.37
N TRP A 58 -33.68 19.44 13.79
CA TRP A 58 -34.42 18.16 13.91
C TRP A 58 -35.13 18.02 15.27
N SER A 59 -36.33 17.42 15.25
CA SER A 59 -36.98 16.88 16.43
C SER A 59 -37.17 15.36 16.30
N LYS A 60 -36.41 14.62 17.10
CA LYS A 60 -36.51 13.15 17.24
C LYS A 60 -37.83 12.72 17.89
N GLY A 61 -38.36 13.54 18.81
CA GLY A 61 -39.57 13.24 19.57
C GLY A 61 -40.86 13.37 18.76
N ALA A 62 -40.94 14.40 17.92
CA ALA A 62 -42.07 14.65 17.02
C ALA A 62 -41.89 14.03 15.63
N GLY A 63 -40.65 13.74 15.22
CA GLY A 63 -40.33 13.28 13.87
C GLY A 63 -40.58 14.39 12.85
N GLU A 64 -40.08 15.61 13.11
CA GLU A 64 -40.26 16.78 12.26
C GLU A 64 -38.96 17.58 12.11
N LEU A 65 -38.84 18.31 11.01
CA LEU A 65 -37.83 19.32 10.77
C LEU A 65 -38.48 20.72 10.92
N ALA A 66 -37.86 21.62 11.68
CA ALA A 66 -38.36 22.97 11.92
C ALA A 66 -37.34 24.03 11.51
N ARG A 67 -37.75 25.05 10.75
CA ARG A 67 -36.88 26.18 10.38
C ARG A 67 -36.92 27.23 11.49
N LEU A 68 -35.81 27.35 12.20
CA LEU A 68 -35.61 28.30 13.27
C LEU A 68 -35.02 29.60 12.71
N ASN A 69 -35.73 30.71 12.91
CA ASN A 69 -35.26 32.05 12.55
C ASN A 69 -34.45 32.66 13.70
N GLY A 70 -33.17 32.95 13.46
CA GLY A 70 -32.23 33.43 14.46
C GLY A 70 -32.40 34.91 14.85
N VAL A 71 -33.11 35.70 14.04
CA VAL A 71 -33.45 37.10 14.33
C VAL A 71 -34.68 37.16 15.25
N SER A 72 -35.76 36.46 14.88
CA SER A 72 -37.03 36.47 15.62
C SER A 72 -37.06 35.50 16.80
N ALA A 73 -36.16 34.51 16.82
CA ALA A 73 -36.16 33.38 17.75
C ALA A 73 -37.49 32.59 17.74
N ARG A 74 -38.03 32.33 16.54
CA ARG A 74 -39.30 31.63 16.29
C ARG A 74 -39.15 30.55 15.21
N ILE A 75 -40.15 29.68 15.09
CA ILE A 75 -40.28 28.70 14.01
C ILE A 75 -41.16 29.29 12.90
N ASP A 76 -40.58 29.48 11.72
CA ASP A 76 -41.29 30.06 10.57
C ASP A 76 -41.84 28.99 9.60
N THR A 77 -41.30 27.77 9.62
CA THR A 77 -41.67 26.70 8.69
C THR A 77 -41.44 25.34 9.33
N ARG A 78 -42.31 24.36 9.04
CA ARG A 78 -42.18 22.98 9.52
C ARG A 78 -42.31 21.99 8.38
N ALA A 79 -41.69 20.82 8.52
CA ALA A 79 -41.94 19.68 7.66
C ALA A 79 -41.97 18.37 8.47
N ASP A 80 -43.11 17.68 8.46
CA ASP A 80 -43.29 16.41 9.17
C ASP A 80 -42.46 15.32 8.48
N VAL A 81 -41.69 14.50 9.20
CA VAL A 81 -40.93 13.34 8.71
C VAL A 81 -41.34 12.06 9.47
N PRO A 82 -42.62 11.65 9.40
CA PRO A 82 -43.17 10.57 10.24
C PRO A 82 -42.44 9.22 10.12
N GLN A 83 -41.72 8.96 9.03
CA GLN A 83 -40.95 7.72 8.86
C GLN A 83 -39.62 7.70 9.63
N ALA A 84 -39.08 8.87 10.01
CA ALA A 84 -37.93 8.99 10.92
C ALA A 84 -38.36 9.28 12.37
N LEU A 85 -39.63 9.10 12.74
CA LEU A 85 -40.09 9.29 14.11
C LEU A 85 -39.25 8.45 15.09
N ARG A 86 -38.59 9.10 16.05
CA ARG A 86 -37.60 8.54 17.00
C ARG A 86 -36.26 8.09 16.42
N HIS A 87 -36.04 8.18 15.11
CA HIS A 87 -34.73 7.95 14.50
C HIS A 87 -33.79 9.14 14.75
N GLN A 88 -32.49 8.91 14.60
CA GLN A 88 -31.49 9.97 14.53
C GLN A 88 -31.36 10.39 13.06
N VAL A 89 -31.62 11.67 12.78
CA VAL A 89 -31.48 12.25 11.44
C VAL A 89 -30.36 13.28 11.51
N GLN A 90 -29.36 13.13 10.65
CA GLN A 90 -28.37 14.16 10.38
C GLN A 90 -28.96 15.16 9.39
N VAL A 91 -28.87 16.45 9.72
CA VAL A 91 -29.26 17.56 8.84
C VAL A 91 -27.98 18.21 8.31
N SER A 92 -27.84 18.27 6.98
CA SER A 92 -26.80 19.05 6.29
C SER A 92 -27.50 20.12 5.46
N GLN A 93 -27.13 21.40 5.61
CA GLN A 93 -27.89 22.52 5.03
C GLN A 93 -27.00 23.59 4.38
N SER A 94 -27.52 24.21 3.33
CA SER A 94 -26.99 25.43 2.70
C SER A 94 -28.10 26.50 2.62
N ASP A 95 -27.85 27.60 1.92
CA ASP A 95 -28.86 28.66 1.68
C ASP A 95 -29.99 28.19 0.75
N ARG A 96 -29.71 27.18 -0.08
CA ARG A 96 -30.64 26.63 -1.07
C ARG A 96 -31.15 25.23 -0.75
N PHE A 97 -30.34 24.37 -0.14
CA PHE A 97 -30.69 22.95 0.01
C PHE A 97 -30.66 22.49 1.47
N VAL A 98 -31.52 21.53 1.79
CA VAL A 98 -31.42 20.72 3.01
C VAL A 98 -31.37 19.26 2.62
N LEU A 99 -30.29 18.59 3.01
CA LEU A 99 -30.10 17.15 2.88
C LEU A 99 -30.31 16.49 4.25
N LEU A 100 -31.23 15.53 4.31
CA LEU A 100 -31.51 14.74 5.50
C LEU A 100 -30.96 13.34 5.31
N ARG A 101 -30.16 12.85 6.28
CA ARG A 101 -29.73 11.45 6.35
C ARG A 101 -30.28 10.78 7.60
N ASP A 102 -31.14 9.78 7.43
CA ASP A 102 -31.54 8.89 8.51
C ASP A 102 -30.39 7.95 8.87
N VAL A 103 -29.79 8.15 10.05
CA VAL A 103 -28.65 7.38 10.57
C VAL A 103 -29.04 5.95 10.96
N ASN A 104 -30.34 5.68 11.14
CA ASN A 104 -30.88 4.35 11.43
C ASN A 104 -31.07 3.52 10.16
N THR A 105 -31.52 4.13 9.06
CA THR A 105 -31.84 3.40 7.80
C THR A 105 -30.84 3.60 6.67
N GLY A 106 -29.95 4.61 6.76
CA GLY A 106 -29.06 5.02 5.68
C GLY A 106 -29.73 5.85 4.58
N SER A 107 -31.04 6.08 4.67
CA SER A 107 -31.81 6.82 3.67
C SER A 107 -31.42 8.29 3.61
N ILE A 108 -31.28 8.84 2.41
CA ILE A 108 -31.01 10.26 2.17
C ILE A 108 -32.21 10.89 1.45
N ALA A 109 -32.57 12.12 1.80
CA ALA A 109 -33.61 12.91 1.15
C ALA A 109 -33.14 14.37 0.94
N SER A 110 -33.73 15.07 -0.02
CA SER A 110 -33.40 16.48 -0.32
C SER A 110 -34.64 17.38 -0.36
N MET A 111 -34.45 18.63 0.04
CA MET A 111 -35.42 19.73 -0.11
C MET A 111 -34.71 20.93 -0.75
N ASP A 112 -35.22 21.40 -1.91
CA ASP A 112 -34.85 22.70 -2.47
C ASP A 112 -35.71 23.79 -1.80
N LEU A 113 -35.07 24.74 -1.13
CA LEU A 113 -35.69 25.81 -0.37
C LEU A 113 -36.29 26.93 -1.24
N THR A 114 -35.93 26.98 -2.53
CA THR A 114 -36.43 27.99 -3.49
C THR A 114 -37.93 27.81 -3.74
N ASP A 115 -38.33 26.57 -4.02
CA ASP A 115 -39.71 26.20 -4.36
C ASP A 115 -40.37 25.32 -3.28
N LEU A 116 -39.63 25.02 -2.19
CA LEU A 116 -39.99 24.07 -1.14
C LEU A 116 -40.40 22.68 -1.67
N GLN A 117 -39.81 22.29 -2.80
CA GLN A 117 -40.01 20.98 -3.41
C GLN A 117 -39.09 19.96 -2.75
N VAL A 118 -39.70 18.89 -2.22
CA VAL A 118 -38.98 17.77 -1.64
C VAL A 118 -38.77 16.68 -2.69
N PHE A 119 -37.51 16.29 -2.88
CA PHE A 119 -37.12 15.23 -3.80
C PHE A 119 -36.68 13.98 -3.05
N TRP A 120 -37.28 12.86 -3.46
CA TRP A 120 -37.01 11.52 -2.94
C TRP A 120 -36.06 10.77 -3.87
N SER A 121 -34.81 10.58 -3.46
CA SER A 121 -33.95 9.62 -4.13
C SER A 121 -34.17 8.21 -3.58
N GLN A 122 -33.78 7.21 -4.36
CA GLN A 122 -33.75 5.83 -3.87
C GLN A 122 -32.54 5.61 -2.98
N GLN A 123 -32.71 4.68 -2.04
CA GLN A 123 -31.70 4.12 -1.14
C GLN A 123 -30.29 4.04 -1.77
N LEU A 124 -29.44 5.00 -1.42
CA LEU A 124 -27.98 4.82 -1.49
C LEU A 124 -27.58 3.75 -0.46
N GLU A 125 -26.50 3.01 -0.71
CA GLU A 125 -26.22 1.81 0.10
C GLU A 125 -26.09 2.15 1.60
N PRO A 126 -26.83 1.43 2.49
CA PRO A 126 -26.86 1.74 3.90
C PRO A 126 -25.57 1.33 4.60
N GLY A 127 -24.55 2.16 4.48
CA GLY A 127 -23.25 2.02 5.13
C GLY A 127 -23.17 2.75 6.47
N ILE A 128 -22.60 2.06 7.46
CA ILE A 128 -21.99 2.70 8.64
C ILE A 128 -20.79 3.51 8.14
N GLY A 129 -20.62 4.76 8.58
CA GLY A 129 -19.58 5.66 8.08
C GLY A 129 -19.89 6.40 6.77
N VAL A 130 -21.08 6.23 6.17
CA VAL A 130 -21.54 7.13 5.10
C VAL A 130 -21.95 8.47 5.68
N SER A 131 -21.48 9.57 5.10
CA SER A 131 -21.80 10.95 5.46
C SER A 131 -22.20 11.76 4.22
N VAL A 132 -22.96 12.84 4.42
CA VAL A 132 -23.36 13.76 3.35
C VAL A 132 -22.86 15.16 3.68
N ALA A 133 -21.94 15.65 2.86
CA ALA A 133 -21.43 17.01 2.91
C ALA A 133 -22.18 17.88 1.90
N LEU A 134 -22.50 19.12 2.28
CA LEU A 134 -23.20 20.10 1.45
C LEU A 134 -22.60 21.49 1.69
N HIS A 135 -22.35 22.24 0.61
CA HIS A 135 -21.96 23.64 0.67
C HIS A 135 -22.43 24.38 -0.58
N GLY A 136 -23.25 25.42 -0.43
CA GLY A 136 -23.87 26.11 -1.57
C GLY A 136 -24.72 25.15 -2.41
N ASP A 137 -24.36 25.01 -3.69
CA ASP A 137 -24.97 24.09 -4.66
C ASP A 137 -24.18 22.77 -4.83
N ASP A 138 -23.08 22.57 -4.09
CA ASP A 138 -22.24 21.38 -4.18
C ASP A 138 -22.52 20.38 -3.06
N ALA A 139 -22.75 19.11 -3.42
CA ALA A 139 -22.99 18.04 -2.46
C ALA A 139 -22.17 16.79 -2.76
N PHE A 140 -21.75 16.09 -1.69
CA PHE A 140 -20.98 14.85 -1.78
C PHE A 140 -21.50 13.81 -0.80
N VAL A 141 -21.57 12.57 -1.26
CA VAL A 141 -21.75 11.38 -0.43
C VAL A 141 -20.37 10.76 -0.21
N VAL A 142 -19.94 10.69 1.04
CA VAL A 142 -18.63 10.16 1.44
C VAL A 142 -18.84 8.88 2.24
N ASP A 143 -18.50 7.73 1.65
CA ASP A 143 -18.37 6.46 2.36
C ASP A 143 -16.97 6.37 2.98
N ALA A 144 -16.89 6.69 4.28
CA ALA A 144 -15.64 6.67 5.02
C ALA A 144 -15.03 5.26 5.13
N VAL A 145 -15.88 4.23 5.11
CA VAL A 145 -15.46 2.83 5.26
C VAL A 145 -14.84 2.34 3.96
N GLN A 146 -15.52 2.51 2.82
CA GLN A 146 -15.02 2.08 1.51
C GLN A 146 -14.00 3.04 0.87
N GLY A 147 -13.79 4.24 1.43
CA GLY A 147 -12.90 5.24 0.84
C GLY A 147 -13.49 5.91 -0.40
N LYS A 148 -14.82 5.98 -0.53
CA LYS A 148 -15.50 6.42 -1.75
C LYS A 148 -16.10 7.82 -1.57
N VAL A 149 -15.71 8.77 -2.42
CA VAL A 149 -16.22 10.15 -2.43
C VAL A 149 -16.95 10.40 -3.75
N GLN A 150 -18.28 10.47 -3.70
CA GLN A 150 -19.14 10.68 -4.86
C GLN A 150 -19.77 12.07 -4.82
N GLN A 151 -19.50 12.92 -5.82
CA GLN A 151 -20.30 14.13 -6.02
C GLN A 151 -21.73 13.74 -6.39
N VAL A 152 -22.72 14.43 -5.83
CA VAL A 152 -24.14 14.27 -6.16
C VAL A 152 -24.77 15.64 -6.45
N ASP A 153 -25.76 15.65 -7.34
CA ASP A 153 -26.62 16.82 -7.53
C ASP A 153 -27.51 16.96 -6.29
N PRO A 154 -27.44 18.06 -5.51
CA PRO A 154 -28.23 18.19 -4.29
C PRO A 154 -29.73 18.19 -4.55
N SER A 155 -30.21 18.58 -5.73
CA SER A 155 -31.65 18.63 -6.03
C SER A 155 -32.26 17.25 -6.28
N THR A 156 -31.48 16.30 -6.81
CA THR A 156 -31.96 14.94 -7.17
C THR A 156 -31.30 13.81 -6.37
N VAL A 157 -30.21 14.12 -5.66
CA VAL A 157 -29.26 13.19 -5.02
C VAL A 157 -28.71 12.13 -6.01
N GLN A 158 -28.69 12.44 -7.30
CA GLN A 158 -28.11 11.56 -8.33
C GLN A 158 -26.58 11.75 -8.40
N PRO A 159 -25.81 10.67 -8.64
CA PRO A 159 -24.37 10.76 -8.88
C PRO A 159 -24.01 11.69 -10.06
N VAL A 160 -23.06 12.60 -9.83
CA VAL A 160 -22.43 13.43 -10.85
C VAL A 160 -21.03 12.89 -11.10
N GLY A 161 -20.83 12.32 -12.29
CA GLY A 161 -19.56 11.70 -12.70
C GLY A 161 -19.17 10.46 -11.91
N GLU A 162 -17.94 9.99 -12.16
CA GLU A 162 -17.36 8.85 -11.45
C GLU A 162 -16.91 9.25 -10.02
N PRO A 163 -16.98 8.33 -9.04
CA PRO A 163 -16.52 8.58 -7.68
C PRO A 163 -15.00 8.67 -7.60
N LEU A 164 -14.49 9.53 -6.72
CA LEU A 164 -13.09 9.47 -6.30
C LEU A 164 -12.91 8.31 -5.31
N GLN A 165 -12.01 7.39 -5.66
CA GLN A 165 -11.64 6.27 -4.82
C GLN A 165 -10.37 6.59 -4.02
N PHE A 166 -10.39 6.26 -2.74
CA PHE A 166 -9.30 6.34 -1.76
C PHE A 166 -9.10 4.95 -1.13
N PRO A 167 -8.01 4.73 -0.36
CA PRO A 167 -7.93 3.57 0.53
C PRO A 167 -9.14 3.51 1.49
N PRO A 168 -9.62 2.31 1.88
CA PRO A 168 -10.62 2.16 2.93
C PRO A 168 -10.20 2.85 4.23
N GLY A 169 -11.15 3.44 4.97
CA GLY A 169 -10.87 4.09 6.26
C GLY A 169 -10.41 5.55 6.17
N ILE A 170 -10.96 6.32 5.24
CA ILE A 170 -10.83 7.79 5.23
C ILE A 170 -11.63 8.43 6.38
N SER A 171 -11.36 9.70 6.70
CA SER A 171 -12.30 10.48 7.51
C SER A 171 -13.60 10.73 6.73
N GLY A 172 -14.68 11.08 7.44
CA GLY A 172 -15.82 11.75 6.80
C GLY A 172 -15.38 13.03 6.07
N GLY A 173 -16.19 13.47 5.11
CA GLY A 173 -15.92 14.69 4.35
C GLY A 173 -16.53 15.93 5.00
N LEU A 174 -15.81 17.04 4.96
CA LEU A 174 -16.27 18.35 5.45
C LEU A 174 -15.86 19.45 4.48
N PHE A 175 -16.70 20.47 4.33
CA PHE A 175 -16.41 21.63 3.50
C PHE A 175 -15.70 22.72 4.32
N ASP A 176 -14.69 23.35 3.72
CA ASP A 176 -14.19 24.64 4.23
C ASP A 176 -15.14 25.79 3.84
N GLY A 177 -14.96 26.96 4.47
CA GLY A 177 -15.74 28.16 4.15
C GLY A 177 -15.50 28.75 2.74
N ALA A 178 -14.62 28.13 1.94
CA ALA A 178 -14.38 28.47 0.54
C ALA A 178 -15.05 27.47 -0.43
N GLY A 179 -15.83 26.50 0.07
CA GLY A 179 -16.55 25.52 -0.74
C GLY A 179 -15.71 24.37 -1.26
N ARG A 180 -14.54 24.10 -0.69
CA ARG A 180 -13.74 22.91 -1.02
C ARG A 180 -14.04 21.79 -0.03
N LEU A 181 -14.28 20.58 -0.53
CA LEU A 181 -14.44 19.40 0.32
C LEU A 181 -13.05 18.91 0.74
N TRP A 182 -12.86 18.61 2.02
CA TRP A 182 -11.64 18.04 2.56
C TRP A 182 -11.90 16.67 3.18
N VAL A 183 -10.97 15.74 2.94
CA VAL A 183 -10.99 14.36 3.41
C VAL A 183 -9.60 13.99 3.91
N ALA A 184 -9.47 13.53 5.15
CA ALA A 184 -8.22 12.94 5.64
C ALA A 184 -8.14 11.46 5.29
N VAL A 185 -6.92 10.98 5.03
CA VAL A 185 -6.62 9.59 4.67
C VAL A 185 -5.61 9.04 5.69
N PRO A 186 -6.08 8.57 6.87
CA PRO A 186 -5.23 8.04 7.94
C PRO A 186 -4.19 7.02 7.47
N SER A 187 -4.55 6.12 6.56
CA SER A 187 -3.63 5.11 5.99
C SER A 187 -2.41 5.69 5.27
N GLU A 188 -2.51 6.92 4.77
CA GLU A 188 -1.44 7.62 4.05
C GLU A 188 -0.81 8.75 4.89
N GLY A 189 -1.44 9.16 5.99
CA GLY A 189 -1.03 10.32 6.79
C GLY A 189 -1.29 11.66 6.09
N THR A 190 -2.26 11.70 5.16
CA THR A 190 -2.52 12.84 4.28
C THR A 190 -3.91 13.46 4.48
N VAL A 191 -4.10 14.66 3.94
CA VAL A 191 -5.43 15.27 3.72
C VAL A 191 -5.55 15.73 2.28
N THR A 192 -6.69 15.47 1.64
CA THR A 192 -6.96 15.78 0.24
C THR A 192 -8.06 16.84 0.13
N ALA A 193 -7.78 17.90 -0.61
CA ALA A 193 -8.78 18.87 -1.09
C ALA A 193 -9.43 18.35 -2.37
N ILE A 194 -10.75 18.44 -2.44
CA ILE A 194 -11.61 17.97 -3.52
C ILE A 194 -12.50 19.13 -3.96
N GLU A 195 -12.63 19.30 -5.27
CA GLU A 195 -13.54 20.26 -5.90
C GLU A 195 -14.68 19.51 -6.62
N ALA A 196 -15.83 20.16 -6.70
CA ALA A 196 -16.95 19.73 -7.53
C ALA A 196 -16.76 20.18 -8.98
N GLY A 197 -17.30 19.44 -9.94
CA GLY A 197 -17.23 19.81 -11.36
C GLY A 197 -18.36 19.22 -12.20
N GLU A 198 -18.53 19.74 -13.42
CA GLU A 198 -19.55 19.25 -14.38
C GLU A 198 -19.35 17.76 -14.75
N ALA A 199 -18.09 17.29 -14.70
CA ALA A 199 -17.72 15.90 -14.98
C ALA A 199 -17.64 15.01 -13.71
N GLY A 200 -18.01 15.56 -12.54
CA GLY A 200 -17.86 14.91 -11.24
C GLY A 200 -16.65 15.40 -10.43
N ALA A 201 -16.41 14.68 -9.33
CA ALA A 201 -15.45 15.03 -8.29
C ALA A 201 -13.99 15.04 -8.79
N SER A 202 -13.24 16.07 -8.42
CA SER A 202 -11.84 16.28 -8.84
C SER A 202 -10.91 16.45 -7.63
N ARG A 203 -9.74 15.78 -7.63
CA ARG A 203 -8.72 15.96 -6.57
C ARG A 203 -7.89 17.20 -6.87
N LEU A 204 -8.05 18.26 -6.07
CA LEU A 204 -7.33 19.53 -6.24
C LEU A 204 -5.88 19.45 -5.72
N ARG A 205 -5.69 18.93 -4.50
CA ARG A 205 -4.35 18.73 -3.89
C ARG A 205 -4.40 17.68 -2.79
N THR A 206 -3.28 17.05 -2.47
CA THR A 206 -3.10 16.20 -1.29
C THR A 206 -1.85 16.63 -0.53
N ASP A 207 -1.98 16.87 0.77
CA ASP A 207 -0.93 17.36 1.65
C ASP A 207 -0.61 16.33 2.74
N PRO A 208 0.68 16.01 3.01
CA PRO A 208 1.06 15.19 4.14
C PRO A 208 0.93 15.98 5.44
N VAL A 209 0.31 15.37 6.46
CA VAL A 209 0.01 15.99 7.76
C VAL A 209 0.47 15.14 8.95
N ALA A 210 0.65 13.83 8.76
CA ALA A 210 1.17 12.89 9.74
C ALA A 210 1.96 11.76 9.06
N ALA A 211 2.42 10.78 9.82
CA ALA A 211 2.92 9.53 9.24
C ALA A 211 1.74 8.59 8.86
N PRO A 212 1.93 7.66 7.91
CA PRO A 212 0.93 6.65 7.57
C PRO A 212 0.42 5.87 8.79
N SER A 213 -0.89 5.54 8.77
CA SER A 213 -1.61 4.82 9.83
C SER A 213 -1.80 5.54 11.17
N HIS A 214 -1.45 6.83 11.26
CA HIS A 214 -1.78 7.66 12.44
C HIS A 214 -3.28 7.97 12.51
N ASP A 215 -3.84 8.09 13.72
CA ASP A 215 -5.24 8.48 13.94
C ASP A 215 -5.43 10.00 13.74
N LEU A 216 -6.30 10.38 12.80
CA LEU A 216 -6.50 11.77 12.36
C LEU A 216 -7.93 12.25 12.62
N ALA A 217 -8.07 13.39 13.30
CA ALA A 217 -9.30 14.17 13.33
C ALA A 217 -9.15 15.47 12.52
N VAL A 218 -10.26 15.99 11.98
CA VAL A 218 -10.26 17.19 11.11
C VAL A 218 -11.40 18.14 11.52
N THR A 219 -11.13 19.45 11.50
CA THR A 219 -12.13 20.53 11.58
C THR A 219 -12.07 21.39 10.32
N ALA A 220 -13.22 21.84 9.83
CA ALA A 220 -13.29 22.92 8.85
C ALA A 220 -12.74 24.23 9.45
N LEU A 221 -12.15 25.05 8.58
CA LEU A 221 -11.82 26.46 8.79
C LEU A 221 -12.53 27.28 7.69
N ASP A 222 -12.46 28.61 7.75
CA ASP A 222 -12.98 29.44 6.65
C ASP A 222 -12.14 29.28 5.38
N LYS A 223 -10.85 28.98 5.54
CA LYS A 223 -9.93 28.65 4.42
C LYS A 223 -9.10 27.41 4.73
N GLY A 224 -9.62 26.26 4.31
CA GLY A 224 -8.99 24.97 4.49
C GLY A 224 -9.42 24.28 5.78
N VAL A 225 -8.49 23.57 6.42
CA VAL A 225 -8.78 22.71 7.58
C VAL A 225 -7.68 22.76 8.62
N ALA A 226 -7.99 22.29 9.84
CA ALA A 226 -6.96 21.85 10.78
C ALA A 226 -7.10 20.35 11.05
N VAL A 227 -5.97 19.64 10.99
CA VAL A 227 -5.86 18.20 11.23
C VAL A 227 -5.12 17.97 12.53
N LEU A 228 -5.70 17.20 13.45
CA LEU A 228 -5.08 16.73 14.67
C LEU A 228 -4.65 15.28 14.50
N ASP A 229 -3.34 15.02 14.54
CA ASP A 229 -2.79 13.69 14.75
C ASP A 229 -2.93 13.33 16.24
N ARG A 230 -3.87 12.44 16.54
CA ARG A 230 -4.21 11.96 17.90
C ARG A 230 -3.20 10.93 18.42
N THR A 231 -2.29 10.46 17.56
CA THR A 231 -1.19 9.55 17.90
C THR A 231 -0.02 10.30 18.51
N THR A 232 0.27 11.52 18.01
CA THR A 232 1.41 12.34 18.44
C THR A 232 1.01 13.66 19.12
N ASN A 233 -0.29 13.94 19.21
CA ASN A 233 -0.87 15.19 19.69
C ASN A 233 -0.38 16.42 18.91
N VAL A 234 -0.19 16.30 17.60
CA VAL A 234 0.25 17.39 16.72
C VAL A 234 -0.91 17.91 15.89
N LEU A 235 -1.15 19.23 15.96
CA LEU A 235 -2.13 19.93 15.14
C LEU A 235 -1.43 20.63 13.96
N VAL A 236 -1.93 20.41 12.74
CA VAL A 236 -1.44 21.03 11.49
C VAL A 236 -2.60 21.76 10.81
N ARG A 237 -2.41 23.04 10.49
CA ARG A 237 -3.36 23.80 9.63
C ARG A 237 -2.98 23.60 8.16
N VAL A 238 -3.96 23.44 7.29
CA VAL A 238 -3.77 23.23 5.83
C VAL A 238 -4.69 24.18 5.08
N ASP A 239 -4.11 25.11 4.31
CA ASP A 239 -4.84 26.16 3.58
C ASP A 239 -4.66 26.04 2.06
N ASP A 240 -4.87 27.11 1.29
CA ASP A 240 -4.60 27.16 -0.15
C ASP A 240 -3.11 27.02 -0.53
N LYS A 241 -2.17 27.12 0.41
CA LYS A 241 -0.72 27.06 0.18
C LYS A 241 -0.07 25.73 0.58
N GLY A 242 -0.78 24.90 1.35
CA GLY A 242 -0.32 23.57 1.78
C GLY A 242 -0.39 23.39 3.30
N ALA A 243 0.27 22.35 3.80
CA ALA A 243 0.44 22.14 5.24
C ALA A 243 1.33 23.23 5.87
N GLY A 244 0.82 23.87 6.92
CA GLY A 244 1.51 24.88 7.71
C GLY A 244 2.44 24.29 8.77
N GLN A 245 2.90 25.14 9.69
CA GLN A 245 3.79 24.70 10.78
C GLN A 245 3.02 23.85 11.81
N PRO A 246 3.55 22.68 12.23
CA PRO A 246 2.93 21.83 13.23
C PRO A 246 2.97 22.47 14.63
N THR A 247 1.90 22.28 15.41
CA THR A 247 1.78 22.71 16.80
C THR A 247 1.52 21.50 17.69
N THR A 248 2.49 21.12 18.53
CA THR A 248 2.30 20.05 19.52
C THR A 248 1.43 20.54 20.67
N LEU A 249 0.43 19.75 21.03
CA LEU A 249 -0.52 20.02 22.11
C LEU A 249 -0.19 19.17 23.34
N PRO A 250 -0.27 19.72 24.57
CA PRO A 250 0.06 19.02 25.80
C PRO A 250 -1.13 18.18 26.29
N LEU A 251 -1.56 17.22 25.46
CA LEU A 251 -2.66 16.29 25.77
C LEU A 251 -2.11 15.00 26.36
N ASN A 252 -2.83 14.42 27.32
CA ASN A 252 -2.56 13.12 27.92
C ASN A 252 -3.56 12.05 27.44
N SER A 253 -4.72 12.48 26.93
CA SER A 253 -5.77 11.63 26.34
C SER A 253 -6.19 12.13 24.94
N PRO A 254 -6.82 11.30 24.09
CA PRO A 254 -7.10 11.66 22.70
C PRO A 254 -8.08 12.84 22.55
N GLY A 255 -7.61 13.94 21.96
CA GLY A 255 -8.43 15.12 21.67
C GLY A 255 -9.55 14.87 20.65
N GLN A 256 -10.58 15.72 20.70
CA GLN A 256 -11.70 15.78 19.77
C GLN A 256 -11.82 17.19 19.18
N LEU A 257 -12.12 17.27 17.89
CA LEU A 257 -12.34 18.52 17.16
C LEU A 257 -13.86 18.71 16.87
N PRO A 258 -14.38 19.94 16.86
CA PRO A 258 -15.71 20.22 16.32
C PRO A 258 -15.72 20.07 14.79
N PRO A 259 -16.88 20.00 14.13
CA PRO A 259 -16.97 19.97 12.67
C PRO A 259 -16.38 21.21 11.98
N ARG A 260 -16.48 22.38 12.63
CA ARG A 260 -15.94 23.66 12.18
C ARG A 260 -15.38 24.44 13.37
N SER A 261 -14.29 25.16 13.14
CA SER A 261 -13.61 26.07 14.08
C SER A 261 -13.39 27.43 13.41
N GLU A 262 -13.09 28.45 14.21
CA GLU A 262 -12.70 29.77 13.68
C GLU A 262 -11.24 29.75 13.21
N ASP A 263 -10.92 30.52 12.16
CA ASP A 263 -9.57 30.61 11.58
C ASP A 263 -8.51 31.02 12.63
N ASP A 264 -8.86 31.88 13.59
CA ASP A 264 -7.95 32.39 14.61
C ASP A 264 -7.99 31.59 15.93
N MET A 265 -9.01 30.76 16.16
CA MET A 265 -9.20 29.96 17.37
C MET A 265 -9.73 28.55 17.06
N ILE A 266 -8.85 27.55 17.16
CA ILE A 266 -9.22 26.13 17.03
C ILE A 266 -9.40 25.52 18.41
N ALA A 267 -10.56 24.93 18.69
CA ALA A 267 -10.84 24.23 19.95
C ALA A 267 -10.58 22.73 19.84
N VAL A 268 -9.84 22.17 20.80
CA VAL A 268 -9.58 20.74 20.97
C VAL A 268 -10.09 20.31 22.34
N THR A 269 -11.17 19.54 22.36
CA THR A 269 -11.79 19.04 23.61
C THR A 269 -11.15 17.74 24.02
N VAL A 270 -10.79 17.58 25.30
CA VAL A 270 -10.30 16.31 25.87
C VAL A 270 -11.24 15.90 27.01
N PRO A 271 -12.26 15.05 26.72
CA PRO A 271 -13.28 14.69 27.71
C PRO A 271 -12.70 14.06 28.99
N ASP A 272 -11.76 13.12 28.84
CA ASP A 272 -11.14 12.39 29.95
C ASP A 272 -10.36 13.30 30.92
N GLU A 273 -9.86 14.44 30.43
CA GLU A 273 -9.14 15.44 31.24
C GLU A 273 -10.06 16.58 31.74
N ARG A 274 -11.34 16.58 31.33
CA ARG A 274 -12.30 17.68 31.45
C ARG A 274 -11.70 19.04 31.09
N ARG A 275 -10.98 19.10 29.96
CA ARG A 275 -10.33 20.31 29.44
C ARG A 275 -10.69 20.59 27.98
N VAL A 276 -10.64 21.85 27.61
CA VAL A 276 -10.61 22.29 26.21
C VAL A 276 -9.39 23.15 25.99
N TYR A 277 -8.58 22.79 25.00
CA TYR A 277 -7.41 23.53 24.56
C TYR A 277 -7.79 24.41 23.38
N THR A 278 -7.41 25.69 23.39
CA THR A 278 -7.59 26.61 22.26
C THR A 278 -6.26 26.96 21.63
N VAL A 279 -6.17 26.82 20.31
CA VAL A 279 -4.95 27.06 19.53
C VAL A 279 -5.11 28.31 18.69
N THR A 280 -4.38 29.35 19.08
CA THR A 280 -4.45 30.69 18.49
C THR A 280 -3.10 31.15 17.97
N ALA A 281 -3.06 32.27 17.23
CA ALA A 281 -1.79 32.93 16.88
C ALA A 281 -0.95 33.37 18.11
N GLY A 282 -1.59 33.49 19.29
CA GLY A 282 -0.92 33.76 20.57
C GLY A 282 -0.39 32.51 21.28
N GLY A 283 -0.49 31.33 20.67
CA GLY A 283 -0.12 30.03 21.25
C GLY A 283 -1.32 29.21 21.73
N VAL A 284 -1.00 28.13 22.44
CA VAL A 284 -1.99 27.22 23.05
C VAL A 284 -2.38 27.72 24.43
N ARG A 285 -3.68 27.70 24.72
CA ARG A 285 -4.26 27.91 26.06
C ARG A 285 -5.20 26.76 26.39
N ASP A 286 -5.61 26.63 27.64
CA ASP A 286 -6.63 25.66 28.04
C ASP A 286 -7.59 26.23 29.10
N VAL A 287 -8.79 25.67 29.15
CA VAL A 287 -9.78 25.88 30.21
C VAL A 287 -10.20 24.54 30.79
N THR A 288 -10.38 24.49 32.12
CA THR A 288 -10.96 23.33 32.82
C THR A 288 -12.46 23.49 32.90
N ILE A 289 -13.21 22.45 32.53
CA ILE A 289 -14.66 22.48 32.48
C ILE A 289 -15.22 21.97 33.82
N PRO A 290 -16.12 22.73 34.50
CA PRO A 290 -16.82 22.25 35.70
C PRO A 290 -17.54 20.92 35.43
N ASP A 291 -17.77 20.12 36.47
CA ASP A 291 -18.53 18.88 36.36
C ASP A 291 -20.01 19.12 36.67
N SER A 292 -20.88 18.95 35.67
CA SER A 292 -22.35 18.94 35.83
C SER A 292 -22.93 17.52 35.85
N GLY A 293 -22.11 16.49 35.61
CA GLY A 293 -22.51 15.08 35.56
C GLY A 293 -22.77 14.51 34.16
N GLY A 294 -22.37 15.23 33.10
CA GLY A 294 -22.43 14.77 31.72
C GLY A 294 -21.06 14.42 31.11
N ASP A 295 -21.10 13.83 29.92
CA ASP A 295 -19.94 13.63 29.06
C ASP A 295 -19.73 14.84 28.15
N LEU A 296 -18.50 15.36 28.11
CA LEU A 296 -18.12 16.49 27.26
C LEU A 296 -18.20 16.13 25.77
N ARG A 297 -18.77 17.06 25.00
CA ARG A 297 -18.83 17.02 23.53
C ARG A 297 -17.89 18.09 22.94
N PRO A 298 -17.51 17.98 21.65
CA PRO A 298 -16.59 18.92 21.02
C PRO A 298 -17.07 20.37 21.16
N ALA A 299 -16.23 21.19 21.77
CA ALA A 299 -16.50 22.60 21.97
C ALA A 299 -16.51 23.37 20.64
N VAL A 300 -17.48 24.29 20.50
CA VAL A 300 -17.65 25.16 19.34
C VAL A 300 -17.15 26.56 19.67
N THR A 301 -16.37 27.14 18.77
CA THR A 301 -15.91 28.54 18.82
C THR A 301 -16.86 29.43 18.03
N TYR A 302 -17.28 30.55 18.62
CA TYR A 302 -18.14 31.54 17.97
C TYR A 302 -17.84 32.94 18.50
N GLN A 303 -17.41 33.84 17.60
CA GLN A 303 -16.95 35.21 17.89
C GLN A 303 -15.90 35.25 19.02
N GLY A 304 -14.98 34.29 19.00
CA GLY A 304 -13.92 34.14 20.01
C GLY A 304 -14.38 33.69 21.40
N TYR A 305 -15.67 33.34 21.58
CA TYR A 305 -16.17 32.65 22.76
C TYR A 305 -16.16 31.15 22.53
N LEU A 306 -16.02 30.40 23.63
CA LEU A 306 -16.00 28.94 23.64
C LEU A 306 -17.27 28.39 24.27
N TYR A 307 -18.01 27.58 23.52
CA TYR A 307 -19.24 26.91 23.94
C TYR A 307 -18.98 25.41 24.04
N VAL A 308 -19.04 24.86 25.25
CA VAL A 308 -18.68 23.46 25.55
C VAL A 308 -19.93 22.69 25.98
N PRO A 309 -20.54 21.88 25.10
CA PRO A 309 -21.77 21.15 25.41
C PRO A 309 -21.50 19.85 26.18
N GLU A 310 -22.43 19.49 27.07
CA GLU A 310 -22.54 18.19 27.73
C GLU A 310 -23.85 17.48 27.38
N ASN A 311 -23.84 16.15 27.46
CA ASN A 311 -25.01 15.31 27.13
C ASN A 311 -26.15 15.36 28.18
N ASP A 312 -25.93 16.04 29.31
CA ASP A 312 -26.94 16.32 30.33
C ASP A 312 -27.89 17.46 29.94
N GLY A 313 -27.47 18.34 29.02
CA GLY A 313 -28.21 19.51 28.54
C GLY A 313 -27.56 20.85 28.88
N THR A 314 -26.42 20.85 29.57
CA THR A 314 -25.64 22.05 29.94
C THR A 314 -24.69 22.43 28.80
N VAL A 315 -24.54 23.73 28.52
CA VAL A 315 -23.45 24.28 27.70
C VAL A 315 -22.64 25.27 28.54
N HIS A 316 -21.39 24.93 28.83
CA HIS A 316 -20.46 25.82 29.52
C HIS A 316 -19.93 26.87 28.55
N VAL A 317 -20.02 28.15 28.93
CA VAL A 317 -19.60 29.28 28.10
C VAL A 317 -18.36 29.95 28.72
N PHE A 318 -17.34 30.21 27.90
CA PHE A 318 -16.15 30.97 28.29
C PHE A 318 -15.89 32.10 27.29
N ASP A 319 -15.47 33.26 27.79
CA ASP A 319 -15.05 34.38 26.93
C ASP A 319 -13.65 34.14 26.32
N SER A 320 -13.24 35.03 25.42
CA SER A 320 -11.93 35.00 24.74
C SER A 320 -10.71 35.12 25.67
N THR A 321 -10.91 35.42 26.95
CA THR A 321 -9.85 35.40 27.98
C THR A 321 -9.77 34.06 28.71
N GLY A 322 -10.69 33.13 28.45
CA GLY A 322 -10.84 31.85 29.14
C GLY A 322 -11.66 31.95 30.43
N ARG A 323 -12.39 33.05 30.64
CA ARG A 323 -13.19 33.25 31.86
C ARG A 323 -14.61 32.74 31.65
N GLN A 324 -15.05 31.89 32.57
CA GLN A 324 -16.38 31.29 32.57
C GLN A 324 -17.49 32.36 32.71
N GLN A 325 -18.53 32.22 31.90
CA GLN A 325 -19.77 33.00 31.89
C GLN A 325 -20.94 32.16 32.42
N ALA A 326 -22.16 32.68 32.36
CA ALA A 326 -23.35 31.90 32.69
C ALA A 326 -23.50 30.71 31.72
N PRO A 327 -23.74 29.48 32.21
CA PRO A 327 -24.02 28.34 31.33
C PRO A 327 -25.40 28.48 30.67
N ILE A 328 -25.60 27.72 29.60
CA ILE A 328 -26.89 27.62 28.90
C ILE A 328 -27.48 26.24 29.15
N ASP A 329 -28.59 26.18 29.89
CA ASP A 329 -29.23 24.91 30.25
C ASP A 329 -30.44 24.61 29.35
N ILE A 330 -30.54 23.34 28.91
CA ILE A 330 -31.68 22.82 28.14
C ILE A 330 -32.28 21.60 28.86
N ASP A 331 -33.46 21.79 29.43
CA ASP A 331 -34.21 20.72 30.10
C ASP A 331 -34.45 19.51 29.18
N ARG A 332 -34.05 18.33 29.66
CA ARG A 332 -34.29 17.01 29.04
C ARG A 332 -33.88 16.98 27.56
N PRO A 333 -32.57 17.08 27.24
CA PRO A 333 -32.13 17.17 25.85
C PRO A 333 -32.44 15.90 25.04
N GLY A 334 -32.52 14.73 25.70
CA GLY A 334 -32.92 13.45 25.11
C GLY A 334 -31.90 12.85 24.12
N GLY A 335 -30.66 13.33 24.19
CA GLY A 335 -29.55 13.02 23.31
C GLY A 335 -28.50 14.13 23.39
N ASP A 336 -27.50 14.07 22.53
CA ASP A 336 -26.48 15.10 22.41
C ASP A 336 -27.04 16.43 21.90
N LEU A 337 -26.39 17.54 22.30
CA LEU A 337 -26.69 18.86 21.77
C LEU A 337 -26.00 19.05 20.41
N GLU A 338 -26.76 19.56 19.44
CA GLU A 338 -26.29 19.91 18.11
C GLU A 338 -26.03 21.43 18.09
N LEU A 339 -24.76 21.83 17.94
CA LEU A 339 -24.33 23.22 17.89
C LEU A 339 -23.88 23.57 16.46
N GLU A 340 -24.45 24.62 15.89
CA GLU A 340 -24.15 25.07 14.53
C GLU A 340 -23.95 26.59 14.51
N VAL A 341 -22.81 27.03 13.96
CA VAL A 341 -22.57 28.45 13.68
C VAL A 341 -22.96 28.72 12.24
N ARG A 342 -23.96 29.58 12.04
CA ARG A 342 -24.45 29.97 10.71
C ARG A 342 -24.79 31.46 10.70
N GLU A 343 -24.29 32.16 9.68
CA GLU A 343 -24.62 33.57 9.38
C GLU A 343 -24.58 34.50 10.60
N ASN A 344 -23.43 34.46 11.27
CA ASN A 344 -23.13 35.23 12.48
C ASN A 344 -24.08 34.97 13.67
N ARG A 345 -24.62 33.76 13.82
CA ARG A 345 -25.33 33.28 15.01
C ARG A 345 -24.91 31.86 15.37
N LEU A 346 -25.02 31.49 16.64
CA LEU A 346 -24.88 30.12 17.11
C LEU A 346 -26.26 29.55 17.46
N PHE A 347 -26.63 28.45 16.80
CA PHE A 347 -27.83 27.68 17.03
C PHE A 347 -27.51 26.48 17.92
N ILE A 348 -28.33 26.23 18.93
CA ILE A 348 -28.17 25.09 19.85
C ILE A 348 -29.48 24.29 19.84
N ASN A 349 -29.49 23.15 19.16
CA ASN A 349 -30.62 22.24 19.12
C ASN A 349 -30.43 21.08 20.11
N ALA A 350 -31.50 20.73 20.81
CA ALA A 350 -31.60 19.50 21.58
C ALA A 350 -32.65 18.60 20.92
N PRO A 351 -32.25 17.55 20.16
CA PRO A 351 -33.17 16.78 19.32
C PRO A 351 -34.33 16.09 20.06
N GLY A 352 -34.16 15.77 21.35
CA GLY A 352 -35.19 15.20 22.20
C GLY A 352 -35.99 16.21 23.04
N SER A 353 -35.57 17.47 23.11
CA SER A 353 -36.30 18.54 23.82
C SER A 353 -37.33 19.22 22.92
N SER A 354 -38.34 19.85 23.52
CA SER A 354 -39.23 20.77 22.83
C SER A 354 -38.59 22.13 22.54
N THR A 355 -37.42 22.43 23.09
CA THR A 355 -36.79 23.75 22.94
C THR A 355 -35.44 23.72 22.24
N ALA A 356 -35.07 24.85 21.67
CA ALA A 356 -33.74 25.17 21.15
C ALA A 356 -33.27 26.51 21.74
N ARG A 357 -32.02 26.90 21.46
CA ARG A 357 -31.48 28.23 21.78
C ARG A 357 -30.88 28.88 20.54
N VAL A 358 -30.93 30.20 20.51
CA VAL A 358 -30.14 31.03 19.60
C VAL A 358 -29.27 31.93 20.45
N VAL A 359 -27.99 32.01 20.10
CA VAL A 359 -27.04 32.96 20.64
C VAL A 359 -26.72 33.96 19.53
N ASP A 360 -26.85 35.25 19.82
CA ASP A 360 -26.52 36.31 18.86
C ASP A 360 -25.11 36.88 19.03
N ASP A 361 -24.80 37.88 18.22
CA ASP A 361 -23.51 38.56 18.11
C ASP A 361 -23.12 39.36 19.37
N ASN A 362 -24.07 39.57 20.29
CA ASN A 362 -23.82 40.14 21.62
C ASN A 362 -23.71 39.03 22.69
N HIS A 363 -23.70 37.77 22.25
CA HIS A 363 -23.77 36.55 23.07
C HIS A 363 -25.05 36.46 23.93
N GLU A 364 -26.12 37.17 23.57
CA GLU A 364 -27.41 37.05 24.25
C GLU A 364 -28.15 35.77 23.81
N VAL A 365 -28.70 35.04 24.78
CA VAL A 365 -29.32 33.73 24.58
C VAL A 365 -30.83 33.84 24.57
N ARG A 366 -31.46 33.53 23.43
CA ARG A 366 -32.92 33.43 23.28
C ARG A 366 -33.37 31.97 23.26
N THR A 367 -34.49 31.69 23.92
CA THR A 367 -35.14 30.36 23.91
C THR A 367 -36.21 30.30 22.83
N VAL A 368 -36.22 29.22 22.06
CA VAL A 368 -37.24 28.93 21.04
C VAL A 368 -38.01 27.68 21.44
N ASP A 369 -39.34 27.74 21.43
CA ASP A 369 -40.17 26.54 21.50
C ASP A 369 -40.32 25.96 20.09
N LYS A 370 -39.74 24.77 19.86
CA LYS A 370 -39.83 24.05 18.60
C LYS A 370 -41.24 23.54 18.33
N TYR A 371 -42.17 23.55 19.28
CA TYR A 371 -43.56 23.09 19.13
C TYR A 371 -44.60 24.22 19.24
N ASP A 372 -44.20 25.49 19.16
CA ASP A 372 -45.16 26.59 19.14
C ASP A 372 -46.11 26.48 17.93
N ASP A 373 -47.41 26.63 18.20
CA ASP A 373 -48.49 26.60 17.21
C ASP A 373 -48.61 27.93 16.44
N ASP A 374 -47.99 29.03 16.94
CA ASP A 374 -47.95 30.37 16.31
C ASP A 374 -46.99 30.44 15.10
N VAL A 375 -47.06 29.44 14.21
CA VAL A 375 -46.39 29.45 12.91
C VAL A 375 -47.17 30.40 11.99
N LEU A 376 -46.47 31.35 11.36
CA LEU A 376 -47.05 32.37 10.48
C LEU A 376 -47.92 31.72 9.37
N GLY A 377 -49.24 31.81 9.51
CA GLY A 377 -50.22 31.27 8.56
C GLY A 377 -50.91 29.96 8.95
N GLY A 378 -50.77 29.47 10.18
CA GLY A 378 -51.56 28.34 10.71
C GLY A 378 -53.00 28.71 11.10
N ASP A 379 -53.94 27.75 10.96
CA ASP A 379 -55.31 27.88 11.49
C ASP A 379 -55.31 28.01 13.02
N PRO A 380 -56.21 28.82 13.62
CA PRO A 380 -56.20 29.08 15.06
C PRO A 380 -56.60 27.84 15.90
N PRO A 381 -55.99 27.63 17.08
CA PRO A 381 -56.24 26.45 17.89
C PRO A 381 -57.68 26.42 18.47
N PRO A 382 -58.28 25.22 18.65
CA PRO A 382 -59.65 25.09 19.12
C PRO A 382 -59.83 25.57 20.58
N VAL A 383 -60.88 26.35 20.80
CA VAL A 383 -61.20 27.00 22.08
C VAL A 383 -61.48 25.99 23.20
N LYS A 384 -60.83 26.17 24.37
CA LYS A 384 -61.08 25.36 25.58
C LYS A 384 -62.51 25.52 26.12
N ALA A 385 -63.13 24.41 26.50
CA ALA A 385 -64.46 24.39 27.11
C ALA A 385 -64.48 24.94 28.57
N PRO A 386 -65.59 25.53 29.04
CA PRO A 386 -65.67 26.20 30.34
C PRO A 386 -65.86 25.24 31.55
N PRO A 387 -65.51 25.67 32.78
CA PRO A 387 -65.48 24.82 33.98
C PRO A 387 -66.85 24.62 34.67
N ALA A 388 -66.98 23.50 35.39
CA ALA A 388 -68.17 23.13 36.15
C ALA A 388 -68.14 23.62 37.63
N PRO A 389 -69.31 23.83 38.29
CA PRO A 389 -69.41 24.56 39.56
C PRO A 389 -69.09 23.73 40.85
N PRO A 390 -68.79 24.40 41.98
CA PRO A 390 -68.31 23.75 43.21
C PRO A 390 -69.42 23.10 44.06
N LYS A 391 -69.06 22.06 44.83
CA LYS A 391 -69.93 21.41 45.82
C LYS A 391 -69.42 21.57 47.26
N LYS A 392 -70.35 21.71 48.20
CA LYS A 392 -70.12 21.98 49.64
C LYS A 392 -69.85 20.70 50.45
N GLU A 393 -69.20 20.85 51.60
CA GLU A 393 -68.72 19.77 52.48
C GLU A 393 -69.40 19.77 53.88
N LYS A 394 -69.63 18.57 54.47
CA LYS A 394 -69.73 18.18 55.91
C LYS A 394 -70.49 16.82 56.06
N PRO A 395 -70.37 16.04 57.16
CA PRO A 395 -69.40 16.02 58.27
C PRO A 395 -68.76 14.62 58.52
N ARG A 396 -68.07 14.42 59.67
CA ARG A 396 -67.04 13.39 59.92
C ARG A 396 -67.46 12.12 60.72
N LYS A 397 -66.91 10.97 60.33
CA LYS A 397 -66.70 9.68 61.06
C LYS A 397 -65.52 8.93 60.38
N PRO A 398 -65.02 7.79 60.87
CA PRO A 398 -64.40 7.49 62.17
C PRO A 398 -62.95 8.05 62.24
N GLN A 399 -62.09 7.53 63.14
CA GLN A 399 -60.68 7.93 63.25
C GLN A 399 -59.80 7.20 62.23
N ALA A 400 -59.32 7.95 61.22
CA ALA A 400 -58.44 7.44 60.18
C ALA A 400 -57.00 7.18 60.66
N ALA A 401 -56.33 6.20 60.05
CA ALA A 401 -54.91 5.88 60.21
C ALA A 401 -54.14 6.07 58.88
N GLU A 402 -52.84 5.79 58.90
CA GLU A 402 -51.98 5.70 57.70
C GLU A 402 -52.44 4.54 56.79
N PRO A 403 -52.15 4.56 55.47
CA PRO A 403 -52.54 3.50 54.56
C PRO A 403 -51.91 2.15 54.90
N GLY A 404 -52.53 1.05 54.47
CA GLY A 404 -51.86 -0.25 54.46
C GLY A 404 -50.86 -0.36 53.31
N ALA A 405 -50.01 -1.40 53.31
CA ALA A 405 -49.11 -1.65 52.20
C ALA A 405 -49.88 -1.93 50.89
N PRO A 406 -49.43 -1.42 49.73
CA PRO A 406 -49.93 -1.83 48.42
C PRO A 406 -49.89 -3.34 48.26
N ARG A 407 -50.85 -3.91 47.52
CA ARG A 407 -50.93 -5.36 47.29
C ARG A 407 -50.27 -5.71 45.96
N SER A 408 -49.77 -6.94 45.84
CA SER A 408 -49.33 -7.51 44.55
C SER A 408 -48.36 -6.61 43.76
N VAL A 409 -47.38 -5.99 44.44
CA VAL A 409 -46.33 -5.20 43.78
C VAL A 409 -45.47 -6.14 42.94
N ARG A 410 -45.38 -5.87 41.62
CA ARG A 410 -44.59 -6.63 40.65
C ARG A 410 -43.84 -5.70 39.71
N ALA A 411 -42.68 -6.14 39.28
CA ALA A 411 -41.89 -5.47 38.26
C ALA A 411 -41.81 -6.37 37.01
N ALA A 412 -41.93 -5.77 35.83
CA ALA A 412 -41.65 -6.38 34.54
C ALA A 412 -40.64 -5.48 33.80
N ALA A 413 -39.56 -6.08 33.29
CA ALA A 413 -38.51 -5.36 32.57
C ALA A 413 -38.85 -5.18 31.08
N GLY A 414 -38.32 -4.11 30.50
CA GLY A 414 -38.20 -3.89 29.06
C GLY A 414 -36.78 -3.40 28.73
N ASN A 415 -36.60 -2.75 27.58
CA ASN A 415 -35.32 -2.15 27.21
C ASN A 415 -35.13 -0.82 27.95
N ALA A 416 -34.09 -0.73 28.79
CA ALA A 416 -33.76 0.43 29.62
C ALA A 416 -34.90 0.92 30.54
N GLU A 417 -35.93 0.09 30.76
CA GLU A 417 -37.11 0.43 31.55
C GLU A 417 -37.62 -0.74 32.39
N VAL A 418 -38.33 -0.41 33.48
CA VAL A 418 -39.11 -1.37 34.28
C VAL A 418 -40.51 -0.81 34.51
N ARG A 419 -41.52 -1.57 34.11
CA ARG A 419 -42.91 -1.34 34.50
C ARG A 419 -43.16 -1.95 35.88
N VAL A 420 -43.20 -1.10 36.90
CA VAL A 420 -43.67 -1.43 38.25
C VAL A 420 -45.19 -1.35 38.26
N SER A 421 -45.87 -2.35 38.81
CA SER A 421 -47.34 -2.43 38.90
C SER A 421 -47.78 -2.92 40.28
N TRP A 422 -48.93 -2.46 40.76
CA TRP A 422 -49.46 -2.79 42.08
C TRP A 422 -50.98 -2.69 42.16
N GLN A 423 -51.56 -3.40 43.12
CA GLN A 423 -52.97 -3.30 43.50
C GLN A 423 -53.16 -2.31 44.66
N ALA A 424 -54.36 -1.72 44.74
CA ALA A 424 -54.68 -0.69 45.70
C ALA A 424 -54.38 -1.10 47.15
N ALA A 425 -53.67 -0.20 47.85
CA ALA A 425 -53.50 -0.23 49.29
C ALA A 425 -54.85 0.00 50.01
N PRO A 426 -55.06 -0.59 51.20
CA PRO A 426 -56.13 -0.17 52.11
C PRO A 426 -55.95 1.30 52.53
N ASP A 427 -57.01 2.11 52.48
CA ASP A 427 -56.94 3.54 52.82
C ASP A 427 -57.03 3.82 54.34
N ASN A 428 -57.41 2.81 55.12
CA ASN A 428 -57.62 2.85 56.57
C ASN A 428 -58.43 4.08 57.05
N GLY A 429 -59.45 4.47 56.27
CA GLY A 429 -60.39 5.53 56.61
C GLY A 429 -59.91 6.96 56.28
N ALA A 430 -58.78 7.13 55.59
CA ALA A 430 -58.45 8.38 54.93
C ALA A 430 -57.96 8.13 53.50
N ALA A 431 -58.63 8.76 52.54
CA ALA A 431 -58.33 8.64 51.12
C ALA A 431 -56.83 8.82 50.83
N ILE A 432 -56.27 7.83 50.12
CA ILE A 432 -54.90 7.87 49.60
C ILE A 432 -54.79 9.08 48.68
N THR A 433 -53.74 9.87 48.84
CA THR A 433 -53.47 11.07 48.04
C THR A 433 -52.47 10.80 46.92
N LYS A 434 -51.52 9.89 47.15
CA LYS A 434 -50.49 9.47 46.18
C LYS A 434 -49.93 8.09 46.52
N TYR A 435 -49.28 7.47 45.55
CA TYR A 435 -48.33 6.37 45.78
C TYR A 435 -46.92 6.88 45.55
N VAL A 436 -45.96 6.29 46.26
CA VAL A 436 -44.54 6.57 46.12
C VAL A 436 -43.85 5.27 45.70
N VAL A 437 -43.06 5.33 44.63
CA VAL A 437 -42.26 4.21 44.11
C VAL A 437 -40.79 4.57 44.28
N ALA A 438 -40.03 3.77 45.01
CA ALA A 438 -38.60 3.96 45.24
C ALA A 438 -37.80 2.77 44.67
N GLY A 439 -36.69 3.06 44.00
CA GLY A 439 -35.81 2.04 43.41
C GLY A 439 -34.85 2.67 42.39
N ALA A 440 -33.76 1.96 42.05
CA ALA A 440 -32.70 2.50 41.18
C ALA A 440 -32.12 3.86 41.64
N GLY A 441 -32.07 4.10 42.96
CA GLY A 441 -31.66 5.40 43.54
C GLY A 441 -32.67 6.54 43.37
N ARG A 442 -33.75 6.34 42.60
CA ARG A 442 -34.78 7.34 42.27
C ARG A 442 -36.04 7.12 43.12
N THR A 443 -36.80 8.20 43.35
CA THR A 443 -38.10 8.16 44.02
C THR A 443 -39.12 8.93 43.21
N PHE A 444 -40.24 8.29 42.90
CA PHE A 444 -41.31 8.81 42.05
C PHE A 444 -42.61 8.91 42.82
N GLN A 445 -43.40 9.95 42.56
CA GLN A 445 -44.72 10.13 43.17
C GLN A 445 -45.79 10.12 42.08
N VAL A 446 -46.83 9.32 42.26
CA VAL A 446 -47.92 9.14 41.28
C VAL A 446 -49.29 9.30 41.95
N GLY A 447 -50.30 9.67 41.16
CA GLY A 447 -51.65 9.97 41.66
C GLY A 447 -52.33 8.80 42.37
N ALA A 448 -53.30 9.11 43.24
CA ALA A 448 -54.06 8.15 44.04
C ALA A 448 -54.72 6.99 43.26
N ASP A 449 -55.05 7.20 41.98
CA ASP A 449 -55.69 6.20 41.12
C ASP A 449 -54.71 5.40 40.25
N GLN A 450 -53.44 5.80 40.18
CA GLN A 450 -52.43 5.15 39.36
C GLN A 450 -51.98 3.81 39.98
N ARG A 451 -51.87 2.77 39.14
CA ARG A 451 -51.55 1.38 39.55
C ARG A 451 -50.33 0.79 38.85
N SER A 452 -49.66 1.60 38.03
CA SER A 452 -48.37 1.27 37.43
C SER A 452 -47.56 2.52 37.15
N LEU A 453 -46.25 2.38 37.19
CA LEU A 453 -45.27 3.37 36.76
C LEU A 453 -44.25 2.66 35.86
N VAL A 454 -43.88 3.31 34.75
CA VAL A 454 -42.67 2.93 34.01
C VAL A 454 -41.53 3.76 34.60
N VAL A 455 -40.47 3.09 35.04
CA VAL A 455 -39.21 3.71 35.42
C VAL A 455 -38.24 3.46 34.27
N ASP A 456 -37.88 4.53 33.57
CA ASP A 456 -36.98 4.55 32.42
C ASP A 456 -35.52 4.84 32.84
N GLN A 457 -34.63 4.98 31.85
CA GLN A 457 -33.21 5.32 32.04
C GLN A 457 -32.49 4.34 32.99
N LEU A 458 -32.86 3.05 32.89
CA LEU A 458 -32.22 1.96 33.61
C LEU A 458 -31.14 1.31 32.74
N ILE A 459 -30.12 0.76 33.39
CA ILE A 459 -28.99 0.09 32.72
C ILE A 459 -29.41 -1.35 32.41
N ASN A 460 -29.35 -1.77 31.15
CA ASN A 460 -29.59 -3.16 30.78
C ASN A 460 -28.50 -4.09 31.36
N GLY A 461 -28.87 -5.30 31.74
CA GLY A 461 -27.99 -6.21 32.48
C GLY A 461 -27.85 -5.89 33.98
N GLN A 462 -28.24 -4.70 34.44
CA GLN A 462 -28.28 -4.39 35.87
C GLN A 462 -29.59 -4.90 36.51
N LYS A 463 -29.46 -5.55 37.66
CA LYS A 463 -30.59 -5.99 38.47
C LYS A 463 -31.20 -4.84 39.27
N TYR A 464 -32.52 -4.73 39.23
CA TYR A 464 -33.30 -3.73 39.94
C TYR A 464 -34.42 -4.34 40.77
N LYS A 465 -34.78 -3.64 41.84
CA LYS A 465 -35.92 -3.94 42.71
C LYS A 465 -36.54 -2.63 43.17
N PHE A 466 -37.86 -2.58 43.19
CA PHE A 466 -38.65 -1.39 43.50
C PHE A 466 -39.57 -1.63 44.69
N GLU A 467 -39.71 -0.63 45.55
CA GLU A 467 -40.64 -0.61 46.68
C GLU A 467 -41.74 0.41 46.44
N VAL A 468 -42.99 0.04 46.72
CA VAL A 468 -44.15 0.93 46.60
C VAL A 468 -44.81 1.09 47.95
N HIS A 469 -45.05 2.32 48.38
CA HIS A 469 -45.93 2.66 49.50
C HIS A 469 -47.04 3.63 49.09
N ALA A 470 -48.09 3.71 49.90
CA ALA A 470 -49.21 4.62 49.71
C ALA A 470 -49.19 5.71 50.78
N VAL A 471 -49.61 6.92 50.44
CA VAL A 471 -49.62 8.07 51.35
C VAL A 471 -51.05 8.60 51.47
N ASN A 472 -51.46 8.96 52.68
CA ASN A 472 -52.69 9.73 52.90
C ASN A 472 -52.42 10.89 53.87
N ARG A 473 -53.47 11.64 54.25
CA ARG A 473 -53.38 12.79 55.18
C ARG A 473 -52.92 12.44 56.62
N LYS A 474 -52.61 11.18 56.91
CA LYS A 474 -52.08 10.71 58.21
C LYS A 474 -50.59 10.42 58.20
N GLY A 475 -50.02 10.13 57.04
CA GLY A 475 -48.62 9.75 56.88
C GLY A 475 -48.44 8.75 55.75
N ASP A 476 -47.23 8.20 55.70
CA ASP A 476 -46.80 7.20 54.73
C ASP A 476 -47.10 5.80 55.28
N GLY A 477 -47.78 4.96 54.50
CA GLY A 477 -48.02 3.56 54.85
C GLY A 477 -46.75 2.72 54.67
N PRO A 478 -46.71 1.49 55.22
CA PRO A 478 -45.57 0.58 55.02
C PRO A 478 -45.44 0.20 53.54
N GLY A 479 -44.20 0.14 53.04
CA GLY A 479 -43.94 -0.25 51.66
C GLY A 479 -44.02 -1.75 51.41
N ARG A 480 -44.04 -2.10 50.12
CA ARG A 480 -43.91 -3.48 49.63
C ARG A 480 -42.98 -3.52 48.43
N SER A 481 -41.96 -4.36 48.50
CA SER A 481 -41.04 -4.61 47.39
C SER A 481 -41.66 -5.49 46.29
N SER A 482 -41.23 -5.25 45.07
CA SER A 482 -41.42 -6.10 43.88
C SER A 482 -40.48 -7.33 43.89
N ASN A 483 -40.68 -8.21 42.92
CA ASN A 483 -39.65 -9.13 42.46
C ASN A 483 -38.44 -8.37 41.89
N GLU A 484 -37.27 -9.00 41.93
CA GLU A 484 -36.11 -8.54 41.17
C GLU A 484 -36.36 -8.70 39.67
N VAL A 485 -35.81 -7.79 38.87
CA VAL A 485 -35.85 -7.80 37.40
C VAL A 485 -34.54 -7.27 36.84
N MET A 486 -34.25 -7.59 35.58
CA MET A 486 -33.10 -7.11 34.83
C MET A 486 -33.59 -6.63 33.46
N PRO A 487 -33.54 -5.32 33.15
CA PRO A 487 -33.72 -4.78 31.80
C PRO A 487 -32.76 -5.43 30.81
N THR A 488 -33.22 -5.68 29.60
CA THR A 488 -32.41 -6.22 28.51
C THR A 488 -32.77 -5.56 27.18
N ALA A 489 -31.82 -5.52 26.26
CA ALA A 489 -32.09 -5.31 24.84
C ALA A 489 -31.67 -6.55 24.05
N GLU A 490 -32.46 -6.95 23.05
CA GLU A 490 -32.12 -8.11 22.23
C GLU A 490 -30.86 -7.88 21.40
N VAL A 491 -30.64 -6.64 20.94
CA VAL A 491 -29.49 -6.24 20.10
C VAL A 491 -28.36 -5.71 20.99
N PRO A 492 -27.14 -6.26 20.89
CA PRO A 492 -25.96 -5.72 21.57
C PRO A 492 -25.54 -4.33 21.08
N ASP A 493 -24.76 -3.64 21.91
CA ASP A 493 -24.02 -2.45 21.45
C ASP A 493 -22.97 -2.85 20.41
N ALA A 494 -22.64 -1.93 19.50
CA ALA A 494 -21.55 -2.14 18.54
C ALA A 494 -20.19 -2.20 19.28
N PRO A 495 -19.23 -3.04 18.83
CA PRO A 495 -17.85 -2.94 19.29
C PRO A 495 -17.27 -1.55 19.01
N GLY A 496 -16.29 -1.15 19.82
CA GLY A 496 -15.42 -0.01 19.47
C GLY A 496 -14.63 -0.28 18.17
N PRO A 497 -13.99 0.74 17.59
CA PRO A 497 -13.18 0.57 16.38
C PRO A 497 -12.09 -0.51 16.61
N PRO A 498 -11.95 -1.48 15.70
CA PRO A 498 -10.85 -2.43 15.73
C PRO A 498 -9.52 -1.73 15.40
N VAL A 499 -8.43 -2.24 15.96
CA VAL A 499 -7.05 -1.88 15.60
C VAL A 499 -6.45 -3.04 14.82
N ALA A 500 -5.81 -2.73 13.69
CA ALA A 500 -5.19 -3.71 12.80
C ALA A 500 -3.66 -3.52 12.74
N GLU A 501 -2.91 -4.62 12.82
CA GLU A 501 -1.45 -4.68 12.73
C GLU A 501 -1.05 -5.71 11.66
N ALA A 502 -0.39 -5.29 10.58
CA ALA A 502 0.23 -6.19 9.61
C ALA A 502 1.64 -6.61 10.07
N ARG A 503 1.96 -7.90 9.95
CA ARG A 503 3.22 -8.49 10.43
C ARG A 503 4.11 -8.98 9.30
N PRO A 504 5.45 -9.05 9.50
CA PRO A 504 6.41 -9.52 8.49
C PRO A 504 6.24 -10.96 7.97
N ASP A 505 5.40 -11.77 8.60
CA ASP A 505 5.04 -13.12 8.17
C ASP A 505 3.82 -13.16 7.24
N GLY A 506 3.27 -11.99 6.88
CA GLY A 506 2.08 -11.85 6.07
C GLY A 506 0.76 -11.95 6.84
N THR A 507 0.78 -12.14 8.16
CA THR A 507 -0.45 -12.15 8.97
C THR A 507 -0.92 -10.74 9.30
N VAL A 508 -2.21 -10.59 9.58
CA VAL A 508 -2.78 -9.37 10.18
C VAL A 508 -3.43 -9.73 11.51
N ALA A 509 -3.03 -9.08 12.59
CA ALA A 509 -3.72 -9.15 13.86
C ALA A 509 -4.74 -8.01 13.96
N ILE A 510 -5.95 -8.34 14.41
CA ILE A 510 -7.07 -7.43 14.56
C ILE A 510 -7.55 -7.57 16.00
N THR A 511 -7.65 -6.46 16.75
CA THR A 511 -8.15 -6.44 18.14
C THR A 511 -9.21 -5.37 18.32
N TRP A 512 -10.19 -5.56 19.20
CA TRP A 512 -11.28 -4.60 19.43
C TRP A 512 -11.73 -4.59 20.89
N PRO A 513 -12.37 -3.51 21.39
CA PRO A 513 -12.99 -3.51 22.71
C PRO A 513 -14.16 -4.50 22.80
N ALA A 514 -14.33 -5.16 23.95
CA ALA A 514 -15.48 -6.03 24.19
C ALA A 514 -16.79 -5.25 24.12
N ALA A 515 -17.75 -5.74 23.33
CA ALA A 515 -19.07 -5.14 23.22
C ALA A 515 -19.95 -5.45 24.44
N ASN A 516 -20.82 -4.51 24.80
CA ASN A 516 -21.85 -4.73 25.81
C ASN A 516 -23.05 -5.49 25.19
N GLY A 517 -23.32 -6.69 25.70
CA GLY A 517 -24.45 -7.51 25.28
C GLY A 517 -25.82 -7.08 25.81
N GLN A 518 -25.92 -5.94 26.51
CA GLN A 518 -27.19 -5.37 26.99
C GLN A 518 -28.03 -6.35 27.83
N GLY A 519 -27.35 -7.10 28.70
CA GLY A 519 -27.93 -8.14 29.56
C GLY A 519 -27.89 -9.55 28.98
N HIS A 520 -27.43 -9.72 27.74
CA HIS A 520 -27.09 -10.99 27.11
C HIS A 520 -25.57 -11.21 27.07
N GLU A 521 -25.12 -12.47 26.98
CA GLU A 521 -23.70 -12.80 26.86
C GLU A 521 -23.25 -12.67 25.39
N ILE A 522 -22.10 -12.03 25.12
CA ILE A 522 -21.50 -12.04 23.77
C ILE A 522 -20.75 -13.36 23.59
N VAL A 523 -21.19 -14.18 22.63
CA VAL A 523 -20.63 -15.52 22.40
C VAL A 523 -19.61 -15.57 21.26
N ARG A 524 -19.68 -14.61 20.33
CA ARG A 524 -18.73 -14.46 19.22
C ARG A 524 -18.80 -13.08 18.58
N TYR A 525 -17.78 -12.77 17.79
CA TYR A 525 -17.69 -11.61 16.91
C TYR A 525 -17.47 -12.09 15.47
N ALA A 526 -18.13 -11.43 14.51
CA ALA A 526 -17.90 -11.64 13.09
C ALA A 526 -17.08 -10.46 12.53
N VAL A 527 -15.99 -10.75 11.83
CA VAL A 527 -15.07 -9.74 11.29
C VAL A 527 -15.19 -9.69 9.77
N THR A 528 -15.33 -8.47 9.24
CA THR A 528 -15.45 -8.20 7.81
C THR A 528 -14.26 -7.35 7.37
N ALA A 529 -13.51 -7.85 6.38
CA ALA A 529 -12.49 -7.08 5.69
C ALA A 529 -13.14 -6.07 4.74
N VAL A 530 -12.51 -4.90 4.63
CA VAL A 530 -12.90 -3.79 3.77
C VAL A 530 -11.72 -3.49 2.86
N THR A 531 -11.97 -3.48 1.56
CA THR A 531 -10.98 -3.23 0.50
C THR A 531 -11.56 -2.26 -0.53
N GLU A 532 -10.72 -1.76 -1.44
CA GLU A 532 -11.18 -1.02 -2.62
C GLU A 532 -12.21 -1.81 -3.46
N GLY A 533 -12.11 -3.14 -3.49
CA GLY A 533 -13.05 -4.03 -4.17
C GLY A 533 -14.37 -4.28 -3.41
N GLY A 534 -14.60 -3.59 -2.28
CA GLY A 534 -15.75 -3.78 -1.40
C GLY A 534 -15.43 -4.58 -0.14
N THR A 535 -16.48 -5.11 0.49
CA THR A 535 -16.39 -5.83 1.78
C THR A 535 -16.48 -7.34 1.62
N SER A 536 -15.87 -8.09 2.54
CA SER A 536 -15.93 -9.56 2.57
C SER A 536 -15.71 -10.12 3.97
N PRO A 537 -16.49 -11.13 4.43
CA PRO A 537 -16.25 -11.79 5.72
C PRO A 537 -14.85 -12.44 5.74
N ILE A 538 -14.06 -12.18 6.78
CA ILE A 538 -12.68 -12.67 6.90
C ILE A 538 -12.50 -13.73 7.99
N GLY A 539 -13.38 -13.73 9.00
CA GLY A 539 -13.39 -14.73 10.06
C GLY A 539 -14.35 -14.42 11.20
N GLU A 540 -14.36 -15.29 12.19
CA GLU A 540 -15.09 -15.11 13.45
C GLU A 540 -14.17 -15.43 14.63
N ALA A 541 -14.42 -14.79 15.78
CA ALA A 541 -13.67 -14.99 17.02
C ALA A 541 -14.61 -15.11 18.22
N THR A 542 -14.29 -15.98 19.18
CA THR A 542 -14.98 -16.06 20.48
C THR A 542 -14.43 -15.07 21.51
N GLY A 543 -13.25 -14.49 21.25
CA GLY A 543 -12.65 -13.40 22.02
C GLY A 543 -12.61 -12.09 21.24
N THR A 544 -11.86 -11.13 21.77
CA THR A 544 -11.71 -9.77 21.23
C THR A 544 -10.51 -9.59 20.28
N GLU A 545 -10.04 -10.70 19.70
CA GLU A 545 -8.92 -10.73 18.76
C GLU A 545 -9.16 -11.74 17.63
N LEU A 546 -8.66 -11.43 16.44
CA LEU A 546 -8.58 -12.34 15.30
C LEU A 546 -7.22 -12.16 14.60
N SER A 547 -6.54 -13.27 14.29
CA SER A 547 -5.39 -13.26 13.40
C SER A 547 -5.82 -13.79 12.03
N VAL A 548 -5.74 -12.93 11.01
CA VAL A 548 -6.01 -13.29 9.62
C VAL A 548 -4.74 -13.87 9.03
N ALA A 549 -4.84 -15.08 8.46
CA ALA A 549 -3.70 -15.78 7.90
C ALA A 549 -3.31 -15.21 6.52
N ALA A 550 -2.01 -15.27 6.21
CA ALA A 550 -1.42 -14.74 4.98
C ALA A 550 -2.02 -15.30 3.67
N ASN A 551 -2.72 -16.43 3.71
CA ASN A 551 -3.40 -17.02 2.55
C ASN A 551 -4.87 -16.58 2.39
N GLN A 552 -5.38 -15.72 3.27
CA GLN A 552 -6.74 -15.16 3.22
C GLN A 552 -6.75 -13.70 2.72
N ILE A 553 -5.58 -13.10 2.53
CA ILE A 553 -5.36 -11.69 2.14
C ILE A 553 -4.26 -11.61 1.09
N GLU A 554 -4.26 -10.54 0.29
CA GLU A 554 -3.27 -10.31 -0.76
C GLU A 554 -2.23 -9.29 -0.29
N PHE A 555 -0.94 -9.61 -0.45
CA PHE A 555 0.14 -8.69 -0.11
C PHE A 555 0.13 -7.45 -1.01
N GLY A 556 0.49 -6.30 -0.45
CA GLY A 556 0.53 -5.03 -1.18
C GLY A 556 -0.82 -4.35 -1.41
N LYS A 557 -1.96 -4.98 -1.07
CA LYS A 557 -3.28 -4.33 -1.05
C LYS A 557 -3.58 -3.71 0.32
N SER A 558 -4.33 -2.62 0.34
CA SER A 558 -4.81 -2.00 1.58
C SER A 558 -6.07 -2.70 2.09
N TYR A 559 -6.08 -3.05 3.38
CA TYR A 559 -7.19 -3.66 4.10
C TYR A 559 -7.52 -2.84 5.34
N ALA A 560 -8.81 -2.61 5.59
CA ALA A 560 -9.32 -2.21 6.89
C ALA A 560 -10.40 -3.21 7.34
N PHE A 561 -10.89 -3.11 8.57
CA PHE A 561 -11.78 -4.12 9.16
C PHE A 561 -12.93 -3.49 9.95
N THR A 562 -14.07 -4.20 9.99
CA THR A 562 -15.21 -3.90 10.86
C THR A 562 -15.64 -5.17 11.60
N VAL A 563 -16.23 -5.01 12.78
CA VAL A 563 -16.60 -6.11 13.68
C VAL A 563 -18.05 -6.00 14.10
N VAL A 564 -18.78 -7.11 14.10
CA VAL A 564 -20.15 -7.23 14.65
C VAL A 564 -20.10 -8.16 15.86
N ALA A 565 -20.63 -7.73 17.00
CA ALA A 565 -20.81 -8.58 18.19
C ALA A 565 -22.09 -9.41 18.07
N ILE A 566 -22.06 -10.67 18.50
CA ILE A 566 -23.20 -11.60 18.41
C ILE A 566 -23.42 -12.26 19.77
N ASN A 567 -24.64 -12.13 20.30
CA ASN A 567 -24.99 -12.62 21.63
C ASN A 567 -25.55 -14.06 21.65
N ASP A 568 -25.80 -14.58 22.86
CA ASP A 568 -26.28 -15.93 23.15
C ASP A 568 -27.64 -16.27 22.50
N ILE A 569 -28.51 -15.28 22.29
CA ILE A 569 -29.76 -15.41 21.54
C ILE A 569 -29.60 -15.27 20.02
N GLY A 570 -28.38 -15.00 19.53
CA GLY A 570 -28.03 -14.94 18.12
C GLY A 570 -28.24 -13.59 17.44
N ALA A 571 -28.54 -12.53 18.19
CA ALA A 571 -28.70 -11.19 17.66
C ALA A 571 -27.32 -10.52 17.44
N GLY A 572 -27.15 -9.90 16.28
CA GLY A 572 -25.96 -9.14 15.91
C GLY A 572 -26.10 -7.65 16.22
N SER A 573 -25.03 -7.01 16.69
CA SER A 573 -24.92 -5.56 16.80
C SER A 573 -24.91 -4.87 15.42
N LYS A 574 -24.97 -3.54 15.39
CA LYS A 574 -24.39 -2.79 14.26
C LYS A 574 -22.90 -3.09 14.16
N ALA A 575 -22.30 -2.97 12.97
CA ALA A 575 -20.85 -3.07 12.85
C ALA A 575 -20.16 -1.91 13.60
N SER A 576 -18.93 -2.15 14.03
CA SER A 576 -18.03 -1.12 14.54
C SER A 576 -17.77 -0.03 13.51
N ALA A 577 -17.16 1.08 13.94
CA ALA A 577 -16.39 1.91 13.03
C ALA A 577 -15.26 1.07 12.37
N VAL A 578 -14.74 1.55 11.24
CA VAL A 578 -13.64 0.89 10.51
C VAL A 578 -12.31 1.05 11.24
N SER A 579 -11.42 0.05 11.14
CA SER A 579 -10.06 0.14 11.67
C SER A 579 -9.20 1.18 10.94
N ASN A 580 -8.02 1.45 11.49
CA ASN A 580 -6.88 1.86 10.68
C ASN A 580 -6.64 0.86 9.54
N SER A 581 -6.21 1.35 8.39
CA SER A 581 -5.91 0.52 7.23
C SER A 581 -4.46 0.01 7.28
N VAL A 582 -4.24 -1.22 6.83
CA VAL A 582 -2.93 -1.88 6.82
C VAL A 582 -2.65 -2.49 5.45
N VAL A 583 -1.37 -2.56 5.08
CA VAL A 583 -0.90 -3.22 3.87
C VAL A 583 -0.12 -4.48 4.26
N PRO A 584 -0.71 -5.69 4.14
CA PRO A 584 -0.06 -6.96 4.46
C PRO A 584 1.20 -7.16 3.62
N PHE A 585 2.23 -7.70 4.25
CA PHE A 585 3.54 -7.86 3.62
C PHE A 585 4.29 -9.07 4.17
N ALA A 586 5.16 -9.65 3.34
CA ALA A 586 6.01 -10.77 3.74
C ALA A 586 7.41 -10.61 3.12
N VAL A 587 8.34 -11.50 3.48
CA VAL A 587 9.65 -11.57 2.83
C VAL A 587 9.54 -11.84 1.32
N PRO A 588 10.49 -11.42 0.47
CA PRO A 588 10.38 -11.58 -0.98
C PRO A 588 10.39 -13.04 -1.45
N GLY A 589 9.98 -13.27 -2.69
CA GLY A 589 10.20 -14.55 -3.38
C GLY A 589 11.67 -14.88 -3.60
N ALA A 590 11.96 -16.11 -4.07
CA ALA A 590 13.30 -16.47 -4.51
C ALA A 590 13.64 -15.82 -5.86
N PRO A 591 14.82 -15.18 -6.03
CA PRO A 591 15.22 -14.54 -7.29
C PRO A 591 15.07 -15.43 -8.52
N GLU A 592 14.41 -14.92 -9.55
CA GLU A 592 14.06 -15.70 -10.73
C GLU A 592 15.20 -15.71 -11.76
N ASN A 593 15.21 -16.71 -12.65
CA ASN A 593 16.14 -16.83 -13.77
C ASN A 593 17.64 -16.72 -13.37
N LEU A 594 18.00 -17.15 -12.16
CA LEU A 594 19.37 -17.06 -11.65
C LEU A 594 20.33 -17.88 -12.52
N GLY A 595 21.20 -17.18 -13.25
CA GLY A 595 22.29 -17.72 -14.06
C GLY A 595 23.65 -17.41 -13.47
N ALA A 596 24.59 -18.34 -13.61
CA ALA A 596 26.00 -18.16 -13.28
C ALA A 596 26.87 -18.64 -14.45
N ALA A 597 27.91 -17.89 -14.82
CA ALA A 597 28.76 -18.19 -15.97
C ALA A 597 30.26 -17.91 -15.72
N THR A 598 31.12 -18.63 -16.43
CA THR A 598 32.59 -18.47 -16.36
C THR A 598 33.03 -17.15 -16.99
N VAL A 599 33.82 -16.36 -16.28
CA VAL A 599 34.45 -15.14 -16.85
C VAL A 599 35.75 -15.53 -17.57
N ALA A 600 35.65 -15.88 -18.86
CA ALA A 600 36.77 -16.47 -19.63
C ALA A 600 38.08 -15.64 -19.68
N GLY A 601 37.99 -14.33 -19.41
CA GLY A 601 39.14 -13.42 -19.34
C GLY A 601 39.78 -13.26 -17.96
N GLN A 602 39.23 -13.86 -16.90
CA GLN A 602 39.62 -13.58 -15.52
C GLN A 602 39.71 -14.86 -14.65
N ALA A 603 40.86 -15.03 -14.00
CA ALA A 603 41.11 -16.10 -13.03
C ALA A 603 40.17 -15.99 -11.81
N GLY A 604 39.77 -17.14 -11.25
CA GLY A 604 38.92 -17.20 -10.05
C GLY A 604 37.63 -16.39 -10.07
N ALA A 605 37.01 -16.15 -11.24
CA ALA A 605 35.84 -15.28 -11.39
C ALA A 605 34.61 -15.94 -12.06
N VAL A 606 33.43 -15.52 -11.61
CA VAL A 606 32.10 -15.97 -12.10
C VAL A 606 31.17 -14.75 -12.22
N SER A 607 30.51 -14.58 -13.36
CA SER A 607 29.43 -13.59 -13.53
C SER A 607 28.09 -14.21 -13.15
N VAL A 608 27.23 -13.43 -12.49
CA VAL A 608 25.94 -13.87 -11.95
C VAL A 608 24.86 -12.86 -12.34
N THR A 609 23.71 -13.34 -12.79
CA THR A 609 22.57 -12.51 -13.22
C THR A 609 21.25 -13.15 -12.81
N TRP A 610 20.27 -12.35 -12.40
CA TRP A 610 18.92 -12.82 -12.06
C TRP A 610 17.86 -11.77 -12.45
N THR A 611 16.60 -12.13 -12.28
CA THR A 611 15.43 -11.25 -12.32
C THR A 611 14.95 -11.00 -10.89
N ALA A 612 14.46 -9.79 -10.61
CA ALA A 612 13.85 -9.47 -9.33
C ALA A 612 12.62 -10.38 -9.09
N PRO A 613 12.50 -11.01 -7.91
CA PRO A 613 11.31 -11.78 -7.55
C PRO A 613 10.14 -10.86 -7.17
N VAL A 614 8.96 -11.46 -6.94
CA VAL A 614 7.86 -10.77 -6.26
C VAL A 614 8.29 -10.21 -4.90
N ASP A 615 7.92 -8.98 -4.62
CA ASP A 615 8.35 -8.22 -3.44
C ASP A 615 7.48 -8.47 -2.20
N ASN A 616 6.33 -9.13 -2.38
CA ASN A 616 5.33 -9.43 -1.36
C ASN A 616 4.93 -8.20 -0.52
N GLY A 617 4.68 -7.07 -1.17
CA GLY A 617 4.06 -5.90 -0.55
C GLY A 617 5.02 -4.94 0.17
N ARG A 618 6.33 -5.17 0.08
CA ARG A 618 7.39 -4.20 0.44
C ARG A 618 8.55 -4.26 -0.54
N PRO A 619 9.07 -3.10 -0.98
CA PRO A 619 10.08 -3.05 -2.03
C PRO A 619 11.37 -3.78 -1.64
N ILE A 620 11.94 -4.50 -2.60
CA ILE A 620 13.25 -5.15 -2.43
C ILE A 620 14.32 -4.06 -2.35
N THR A 621 15.07 -4.06 -1.25
CA THR A 621 16.11 -3.06 -0.95
C THR A 621 17.50 -3.51 -1.37
N LYS A 622 17.76 -4.81 -1.34
CA LYS A 622 19.04 -5.44 -1.72
C LYS A 622 18.91 -6.93 -2.01
N TYR A 623 19.97 -7.48 -2.58
CA TYR A 623 20.22 -8.90 -2.74
C TYR A 623 21.48 -9.30 -1.95
N VAL A 624 21.42 -10.45 -1.31
CA VAL A 624 22.54 -11.11 -0.63
C VAL A 624 23.02 -12.25 -1.52
N VAL A 625 24.26 -12.17 -1.98
CA VAL A 625 24.90 -13.17 -2.86
C VAL A 625 25.97 -13.92 -2.08
N LYS A 626 25.79 -15.23 -1.88
CA LYS A 626 26.78 -16.11 -1.24
C LYS A 626 27.46 -17.02 -2.26
N ALA A 627 28.78 -17.07 -2.20
CA ALA A 627 29.59 -17.99 -3.03
C ALA A 627 30.96 -18.21 -2.40
N GLY A 628 31.49 -19.44 -2.50
CA GLY A 628 32.85 -19.76 -2.04
C GLY A 628 33.10 -19.44 -0.55
N GLY A 629 32.06 -19.50 0.29
CA GLY A 629 32.13 -19.16 1.72
C GLY A 629 32.16 -17.65 2.03
N LYS A 630 31.91 -16.78 1.03
CA LYS A 630 31.78 -15.33 1.21
C LYS A 630 30.35 -14.89 0.91
N GLU A 631 29.96 -13.77 1.51
CA GLU A 631 28.68 -13.09 1.33
C GLU A 631 28.91 -11.67 0.82
N THR A 632 28.13 -11.22 -0.16
CA THR A 632 28.20 -9.89 -0.78
C THR A 632 26.81 -9.30 -0.90
N GLU A 633 26.61 -8.05 -0.48
CA GLU A 633 25.35 -7.33 -0.72
C GLU A 633 25.43 -6.48 -2.00
N VAL A 634 24.37 -6.47 -2.81
CA VAL A 634 24.22 -5.66 -4.02
C VAL A 634 22.78 -5.15 -4.18
N THR A 635 22.59 -4.02 -4.86
CA THR A 635 21.25 -3.49 -5.23
C THR A 635 20.80 -3.94 -6.62
N GLU A 636 21.74 -4.10 -7.54
CA GLU A 636 21.51 -4.53 -8.93
C GLU A 636 21.21 -6.03 -9.05
N THR A 637 20.52 -6.45 -10.11
CA THR A 637 20.24 -7.88 -10.38
C THR A 637 21.36 -8.63 -11.11
N ALA A 638 22.59 -8.12 -11.02
CA ALA A 638 23.78 -8.73 -11.60
C ALA A 638 25.04 -8.39 -10.79
N THR A 639 26.01 -9.31 -10.74
CA THR A 639 27.33 -9.06 -10.14
C THR A 639 28.41 -9.96 -10.73
N THR A 640 29.68 -9.63 -10.50
CA THR A 640 30.83 -10.50 -10.81
C THR A 640 31.58 -10.84 -9.54
N LEU A 641 31.58 -12.12 -9.20
CA LEU A 641 32.22 -12.69 -8.03
C LEU A 641 33.67 -13.04 -8.36
N THR A 642 34.61 -12.79 -7.45
CA THR A 642 36.05 -12.93 -7.69
C THR A 642 36.80 -13.56 -6.51
N GLY A 643 38.00 -14.08 -6.75
CA GLY A 643 38.82 -14.72 -5.72
C GLY A 643 38.26 -16.06 -5.26
N LEU A 644 37.63 -16.81 -6.18
CA LEU A 644 36.97 -18.10 -5.95
C LEU A 644 37.89 -19.32 -6.17
N GLY A 645 39.16 -19.10 -6.51
CA GLY A 645 40.12 -20.14 -6.90
C GLY A 645 39.94 -20.62 -8.34
N ASP A 646 40.99 -21.19 -8.93
CA ASP A 646 41.01 -21.57 -10.34
C ASP A 646 40.50 -22.99 -10.60
N GLY A 647 39.74 -23.17 -11.68
CA GLY A 647 39.09 -24.43 -12.04
C GLY A 647 38.08 -24.98 -11.01
N ALA A 648 37.66 -24.16 -10.04
CA ALA A 648 36.75 -24.51 -8.97
C ALA A 648 35.29 -24.52 -9.45
N ASN A 649 34.51 -25.50 -8.99
CA ASN A 649 33.05 -25.46 -9.11
C ASN A 649 32.50 -24.57 -7.99
N VAL A 650 31.79 -23.52 -8.37
CA VAL A 650 31.25 -22.50 -7.47
C VAL A 650 29.74 -22.62 -7.48
N GLN A 651 29.17 -22.98 -6.33
CA GLN A 651 27.74 -22.75 -6.08
C GLN A 651 27.54 -21.29 -5.68
N VAL A 652 26.48 -20.70 -6.24
CA VAL A 652 26.05 -19.32 -5.96
C VAL A 652 24.63 -19.39 -5.43
N GLU A 653 24.41 -18.76 -4.29
CA GLU A 653 23.10 -18.57 -3.66
C GLU A 653 22.76 -17.08 -3.71
N VAL A 654 21.56 -16.70 -4.12
CA VAL A 654 21.08 -15.32 -4.12
C VAL A 654 19.74 -15.23 -3.40
N THR A 655 19.64 -14.31 -2.45
CA THR A 655 18.43 -14.03 -1.66
C THR A 655 18.04 -12.56 -1.82
N ALA A 656 16.78 -12.27 -2.09
CA ALA A 656 16.25 -10.90 -2.08
C ALA A 656 15.84 -10.48 -0.65
N VAL A 657 15.93 -9.19 -0.33
CA VAL A 657 15.65 -8.65 1.02
C VAL A 657 14.75 -7.42 0.93
N ASN A 658 13.64 -7.40 1.67
CA ASN A 658 12.78 -6.23 1.88
C ASN A 658 12.69 -5.90 3.39
N GLU A 659 11.74 -5.05 3.78
CA GLU A 659 11.47 -4.68 5.18
C GLU A 659 11.18 -5.88 6.10
N ALA A 660 10.48 -6.91 5.61
CA ALA A 660 10.20 -8.13 6.38
C ALA A 660 11.45 -9.01 6.58
N GLY A 661 12.52 -8.78 5.82
CA GLY A 661 13.79 -9.49 5.92
C GLY A 661 14.13 -10.31 4.67
N PRO A 662 15.03 -11.31 4.80
CA PRO A 662 15.50 -12.11 3.68
C PRO A 662 14.45 -13.14 3.23
N GLY A 663 14.21 -13.18 1.92
CA GLY A 663 13.33 -14.14 1.26
C GLY A 663 13.92 -15.53 1.11
N ALA A 664 13.26 -16.33 0.28
CA ALA A 664 13.80 -17.62 -0.14
C ALA A 664 15.05 -17.45 -1.02
N ALA A 665 15.97 -18.42 -0.98
CA ALA A 665 17.19 -18.40 -1.77
C ALA A 665 17.02 -19.11 -3.12
N ALA A 666 17.58 -18.51 -4.18
CA ALA A 666 17.78 -19.16 -5.47
C ALA A 666 19.23 -19.65 -5.61
N THR A 667 19.46 -20.79 -6.27
CA THR A 667 20.80 -21.38 -6.42
C THR A 667 21.18 -21.65 -7.87
N ALA A 668 22.40 -21.27 -8.25
CA ALA A 668 23.03 -21.62 -9.52
C ALA A 668 24.44 -22.18 -9.31
N SER A 669 25.09 -22.64 -10.38
CA SER A 669 26.47 -23.13 -10.31
C SER A 669 27.23 -22.86 -11.60
N ALA A 670 28.49 -22.46 -11.46
CA ALA A 670 29.42 -22.25 -12.56
C ALA A 670 30.80 -22.80 -12.21
N ARG A 671 31.71 -22.83 -13.18
CA ARG A 671 33.12 -23.18 -12.95
C ARG A 671 34.01 -21.99 -13.27
N THR A 672 35.00 -21.71 -12.44
CA THR A 672 36.02 -20.70 -12.76
C THR A 672 36.99 -21.21 -13.83
N VAL A 673 37.71 -20.30 -14.48
CA VAL A 673 38.73 -20.66 -15.47
C VAL A 673 39.79 -21.56 -14.82
N ALA A 674 40.10 -22.69 -15.44
CA ALA A 674 41.22 -23.56 -15.07
C ALA A 674 42.44 -23.28 -15.96
N ALA A 675 43.65 -23.59 -15.48
CA ALA A 675 44.84 -23.60 -16.34
C ALA A 675 44.64 -24.53 -17.57
N PRO A 676 45.17 -24.17 -18.75
CA PRO A 676 44.97 -24.95 -19.96
C PRO A 676 45.74 -26.27 -19.90
N THR A 677 45.40 -27.25 -20.74
CA THR A 677 46.21 -28.45 -20.94
C THR A 677 46.56 -28.64 -22.42
N VAL A 678 47.82 -28.99 -22.70
CA VAL A 678 48.36 -29.09 -24.08
C VAL A 678 48.77 -30.53 -24.38
N THR A 679 48.28 -31.07 -25.50
CA THR A 679 48.73 -32.35 -26.06
C THR A 679 49.26 -32.13 -27.47
N VAL A 680 50.56 -32.25 -27.67
CA VAL A 680 51.18 -32.23 -29.01
C VAL A 680 50.88 -33.57 -29.69
N THR A 681 50.19 -33.52 -30.83
CA THR A 681 49.74 -34.70 -31.58
C THR A 681 50.72 -35.10 -32.67
N GLY A 682 51.46 -34.14 -33.23
CA GLY A 682 52.46 -34.42 -34.26
C GLY A 682 53.38 -33.25 -34.54
N VAL A 683 54.56 -33.57 -35.06
CA VAL A 683 55.49 -32.62 -35.66
C VAL A 683 55.84 -33.17 -37.04
N ASP A 684 55.44 -32.42 -38.06
CA ASP A 684 55.68 -32.68 -39.47
C ASP A 684 56.77 -31.70 -39.94
N PRO A 685 58.06 -32.05 -39.80
CA PRO A 685 59.15 -31.23 -40.27
C PRO A 685 59.27 -31.33 -41.81
N THR A 686 59.93 -30.34 -42.38
CA THR A 686 60.64 -30.43 -43.65
C THR A 686 62.14 -30.23 -43.35
N TYR A 687 62.95 -29.90 -44.36
CA TYR A 687 64.37 -29.60 -44.16
C TYR A 687 64.63 -28.24 -43.49
N ASN A 688 63.74 -27.24 -43.65
CA ASN A 688 63.94 -25.86 -43.16
C ASN A 688 62.77 -25.27 -42.34
N THR A 689 61.63 -25.95 -42.29
CA THR A 689 60.42 -25.56 -41.55
C THR A 689 59.82 -26.77 -40.83
N ALA A 690 58.86 -26.55 -39.92
CA ALA A 690 58.05 -27.64 -39.38
C ALA A 690 56.64 -27.17 -39.02
N LYS A 691 55.64 -28.00 -39.26
CA LYS A 691 54.28 -27.80 -38.76
C LYS A 691 54.08 -28.63 -37.49
N VAL A 692 53.69 -27.98 -36.41
CA VAL A 692 53.38 -28.63 -35.13
C VAL A 692 51.88 -28.66 -34.97
N THR A 693 51.29 -29.86 -34.88
CA THR A 693 49.87 -30.07 -34.61
C THR A 693 49.66 -30.45 -33.16
N PHE A 694 48.60 -29.90 -32.55
CA PHE A 694 48.31 -30.12 -31.14
C PHE A 694 46.84 -29.85 -30.82
N SER A 695 46.41 -30.29 -29.64
CA SER A 695 45.11 -29.96 -29.06
C SER A 695 45.29 -29.26 -27.73
N VAL A 696 44.37 -28.34 -27.41
CA VAL A 696 44.36 -27.58 -26.16
C VAL A 696 42.97 -27.66 -25.55
N ASN A 697 42.89 -28.10 -24.29
CA ASN A 697 41.73 -27.79 -23.45
C ASN A 697 42.00 -26.41 -22.83
N ASN A 698 41.14 -25.43 -23.12
CA ASN A 698 41.32 -24.05 -22.69
C ASN A 698 40.91 -23.79 -21.23
N GLY A 699 40.39 -24.80 -20.52
CA GLY A 699 39.92 -24.67 -19.14
C GLY A 699 38.75 -23.69 -18.95
N GLY A 700 38.00 -23.39 -20.03
CA GLY A 700 36.97 -22.36 -20.05
C GLY A 700 37.47 -20.92 -20.25
N GLY A 701 38.79 -20.72 -20.42
CA GLY A 701 39.40 -19.40 -20.60
C GLY A 701 39.74 -19.03 -22.05
N THR A 702 39.91 -17.74 -22.32
CA THR A 702 40.50 -17.25 -23.58
C THR A 702 41.98 -17.61 -23.61
N THR A 703 42.43 -18.34 -24.63
CA THR A 703 43.78 -18.94 -24.66
C THR A 703 44.60 -18.48 -25.86
N THR A 704 45.85 -18.10 -25.61
CA THR A 704 46.87 -17.78 -26.62
C THR A 704 47.89 -18.91 -26.68
N CYS A 705 48.28 -19.34 -27.89
CA CYS A 705 49.28 -20.40 -28.08
C CYS A 705 50.54 -19.90 -28.80
N THR A 706 51.70 -20.25 -28.25
CA THR A 706 53.03 -19.90 -28.78
C THR A 706 53.86 -21.16 -29.01
N LEU A 707 54.74 -21.13 -30.00
CA LEU A 707 55.69 -22.20 -30.29
C LEU A 707 57.11 -21.71 -30.01
N THR A 708 57.82 -22.41 -29.12
CA THR A 708 59.25 -22.21 -28.86
C THR A 708 60.03 -23.36 -29.49
N VAL A 709 61.13 -23.06 -30.19
CA VAL A 709 61.99 -24.08 -30.82
C VAL A 709 63.37 -24.07 -30.17
N THR A 710 63.67 -25.10 -29.39
CA THR A 710 64.98 -25.27 -28.75
C THR A 710 65.95 -25.92 -29.75
N GLY A 711 67.13 -25.33 -29.92
CA GLY A 711 68.13 -25.70 -30.93
C GLY A 711 68.30 -24.66 -32.05
N GLY A 712 67.45 -23.63 -32.09
CA GLY A 712 67.45 -22.56 -33.12
C GLY A 712 66.19 -22.57 -33.98
N GLY A 713 66.03 -21.55 -34.81
CA GLY A 713 64.81 -21.30 -35.59
C GLY A 713 63.83 -20.35 -34.90
N LYS A 714 62.68 -20.11 -35.54
CA LYS A 714 61.61 -19.21 -35.06
C LYS A 714 60.28 -19.95 -35.07
N GLY A 715 59.56 -19.97 -33.95
CA GLY A 715 58.19 -20.48 -33.87
C GLY A 715 57.15 -19.35 -33.92
N SER A 716 55.96 -19.65 -34.43
CA SER A 716 54.84 -18.70 -34.50
C SER A 716 54.01 -18.61 -33.20
N THR A 717 53.32 -17.50 -33.02
CA THR A 717 52.17 -17.35 -32.12
C THR A 717 50.89 -17.34 -32.96
N GLY A 718 49.81 -17.98 -32.51
CA GLY A 718 48.59 -18.10 -33.31
C GLY A 718 47.51 -19.00 -32.70
N SER A 719 46.66 -19.56 -33.57
CA SER A 719 45.53 -20.42 -33.17
C SER A 719 45.99 -21.71 -32.49
N CYS A 720 45.27 -22.11 -31.43
CA CYS A 720 45.57 -23.27 -30.59
C CYS A 720 45.22 -24.64 -31.22
N SER A 721 45.61 -24.85 -32.48
CA SER A 721 45.38 -26.08 -33.26
C SER A 721 46.61 -26.52 -34.06
N SER A 722 47.36 -25.57 -34.62
CA SER A 722 48.68 -25.80 -35.19
C SER A 722 49.51 -24.53 -35.25
N LEU A 723 50.81 -24.66 -35.09
CA LEU A 723 51.78 -23.57 -35.17
C LEU A 723 52.96 -24.00 -36.05
N ASN A 724 53.61 -23.03 -36.69
CA ASN A 724 54.70 -23.29 -37.65
C ASN A 724 56.03 -22.81 -37.09
N ALA A 725 57.08 -23.57 -37.39
CA ALA A 725 58.48 -23.21 -37.17
C ALA A 725 59.18 -22.95 -38.51
N SER A 726 60.11 -22.01 -38.53
CA SER A 726 60.92 -21.67 -39.71
C SER A 726 62.37 -21.33 -39.36
N GLY A 727 63.25 -21.32 -40.37
CA GLY A 727 64.67 -21.09 -40.18
C GLY A 727 65.39 -22.25 -39.49
N LEU A 728 64.89 -23.47 -39.69
CA LEU A 728 65.53 -24.70 -39.23
C LEU A 728 66.68 -25.09 -40.18
N LYS A 729 67.60 -25.91 -39.69
CA LYS A 729 68.67 -26.53 -40.49
C LYS A 729 68.22 -27.95 -40.88
N PRO A 730 68.56 -28.48 -42.08
CA PRO A 730 68.30 -29.88 -42.42
C PRO A 730 68.99 -30.83 -41.45
N SER A 731 68.50 -32.07 -41.39
CA SER A 731 69.16 -33.18 -40.68
C SER A 731 69.44 -32.92 -39.19
N THR A 732 68.76 -31.98 -38.56
CA THR A 732 69.12 -31.41 -37.25
C THR A 732 67.99 -31.66 -36.23
N ALA A 733 68.35 -32.08 -35.03
CA ALA A 733 67.40 -32.35 -33.95
C ALA A 733 66.96 -31.04 -33.26
N TYR A 734 65.64 -30.88 -33.12
CA TYR A 734 65.00 -29.75 -32.44
C TYR A 734 63.99 -30.26 -31.41
N THR A 735 63.71 -29.43 -30.39
CA THR A 735 62.55 -29.62 -29.51
C THR A 735 61.53 -28.53 -29.77
N PHE A 736 60.32 -28.93 -30.15
CA PHE A 736 59.20 -28.06 -30.47
C PHE A 736 58.27 -28.00 -29.26
N THR A 737 58.28 -26.90 -28.53
CA THR A 737 57.51 -26.70 -27.30
C THR A 737 56.36 -25.76 -27.55
N VAL A 738 55.13 -26.29 -27.52
CA VAL A 738 53.90 -25.50 -27.56
C VAL A 738 53.55 -25.07 -26.15
N THR A 739 53.38 -23.77 -25.93
CA THR A 739 52.87 -23.20 -24.68
C THR A 739 51.50 -22.59 -24.94
N ALA A 740 50.49 -23.03 -24.20
CA ALA A 740 49.16 -22.41 -24.17
C ALA A 740 49.02 -21.61 -22.87
N LYS A 741 48.49 -20.39 -22.95
CA LYS A 741 48.29 -19.51 -21.79
C LYS A 741 46.90 -18.89 -21.79
N ASN A 742 46.22 -18.93 -20.65
CA ASN A 742 44.96 -18.23 -20.38
C ASN A 742 45.09 -17.37 -19.10
N ALA A 743 43.97 -16.87 -18.56
CA ALA A 743 43.97 -16.03 -17.36
C ALA A 743 44.41 -16.76 -16.08
N ALA A 744 44.12 -18.06 -15.94
CA ALA A 744 44.45 -18.87 -14.76
C ALA A 744 45.87 -19.47 -14.79
N GLY A 745 46.56 -19.42 -15.94
CA GLY A 745 47.95 -19.86 -16.03
C GLY A 745 48.35 -20.33 -17.43
N ASP A 746 49.47 -21.03 -17.48
CA ASP A 746 50.01 -21.62 -18.71
C ASP A 746 50.36 -23.10 -18.55
N ALA A 747 50.41 -23.79 -19.68
CA ALA A 747 50.88 -25.16 -19.79
C ALA A 747 51.72 -25.32 -21.06
N ALA A 748 52.86 -25.99 -20.92
CA ALA A 748 53.79 -26.24 -22.01
C ALA A 748 53.98 -27.74 -22.27
N LYS A 749 54.05 -28.13 -23.54
CA LYS A 749 54.37 -29.51 -23.94
C LYS A 749 55.33 -29.52 -25.13
N GLY A 750 56.46 -30.20 -24.94
CA GLY A 750 57.50 -30.39 -25.96
C GLY A 750 57.41 -31.73 -26.69
N MET A 751 57.77 -31.74 -27.96
CA MET A 751 58.07 -32.94 -28.74
C MET A 751 59.41 -32.75 -29.47
N ALA A 752 60.32 -33.72 -29.32
CA ALA A 752 61.59 -33.74 -30.04
C ALA A 752 61.42 -34.36 -31.43
N LYS A 753 61.98 -33.72 -32.46
CA LYS A 753 61.94 -34.22 -33.85
C LYS A 753 63.19 -33.74 -34.60
N THR A 754 63.72 -34.59 -35.47
CA THR A 754 64.79 -34.21 -36.41
C THR A 754 64.15 -33.69 -37.68
N THR A 755 64.67 -32.59 -38.24
CA THR A 755 64.26 -32.13 -39.57
C THR A 755 64.59 -33.14 -40.65
N ASP A 756 63.85 -33.07 -41.75
CA ASP A 756 64.12 -33.93 -42.90
C ASP A 756 65.53 -33.69 -43.43
N ALA A 757 66.12 -34.76 -43.96
CA ALA A 757 67.41 -34.70 -44.60
C ALA A 757 67.26 -34.06 -45.98
N LEU A 758 67.81 -32.86 -46.15
CA LEU A 758 68.15 -32.35 -47.47
C LEU A 758 69.40 -33.07 -47.94
N TYR A 759 69.36 -33.68 -49.12
CA TYR A 759 70.52 -34.34 -49.72
C TYR A 759 71.08 -33.46 -50.85
N GLY A 760 72.34 -33.70 -51.19
CA GLY A 760 72.90 -33.28 -52.46
C GLY A 760 73.65 -34.42 -53.13
N THR A 761 73.65 -34.45 -54.45
CA THR A 761 74.33 -35.47 -55.25
C THR A 761 75.69 -34.94 -55.73
N ALA A 762 76.75 -35.65 -55.35
CA ALA A 762 78.12 -35.36 -55.78
C ALA A 762 78.22 -35.60 -57.30
N THR A 763 78.65 -34.57 -58.03
CA THR A 763 78.69 -34.55 -59.50
C THR A 763 80.14 -34.53 -59.96
N CYS A 764 80.53 -35.61 -60.63
CA CYS A 764 81.86 -35.84 -61.18
C CYS A 764 81.76 -36.47 -62.58
N ILE A 765 81.30 -35.69 -63.57
CA ILE A 765 81.05 -36.17 -64.93
C ILE A 765 82.22 -35.77 -65.83
N ASN A 766 83.12 -36.71 -66.14
CA ASN A 766 84.28 -36.38 -66.94
C ASN A 766 83.91 -35.87 -68.35
N GLY A 767 84.53 -34.75 -68.78
CA GLY A 767 84.37 -34.20 -70.13
C GLY A 767 84.98 -35.09 -71.21
N ASP A 768 84.54 -34.89 -72.45
CA ASP A 768 84.81 -35.81 -73.57
C ASP A 768 86.24 -35.75 -74.12
N SER A 769 87.05 -34.73 -73.76
CA SER A 769 88.47 -34.63 -74.18
C SER A 769 89.46 -34.81 -73.02
N GLY A 770 90.66 -35.31 -73.35
CA GLY A 770 91.71 -35.58 -72.35
C GLY A 770 92.19 -34.32 -71.62
N ASP A 771 92.15 -33.18 -72.30
CA ASP A 771 92.60 -31.86 -71.83
C ASP A 771 91.64 -31.21 -70.81
N GLN A 772 90.43 -31.75 -70.66
CA GLN A 772 89.46 -31.23 -69.71
C GLN A 772 89.68 -31.85 -68.30
N LYS A 773 89.97 -33.17 -68.22
CA LYS A 773 90.02 -33.99 -66.97
C LYS A 773 90.81 -33.32 -65.83
N THR A 774 90.15 -32.79 -64.80
CA THR A 774 90.88 -32.03 -63.74
C THR A 774 90.44 -32.22 -62.27
N TYR A 775 89.26 -32.77 -61.95
CA TYR A 775 88.83 -32.98 -60.54
C TYR A 775 88.08 -34.31 -60.27
N CYS A 776 88.07 -35.20 -61.26
CA CYS A 776 87.37 -36.49 -61.22
C CYS A 776 88.31 -37.55 -61.80
N ASP A 777 89.18 -38.15 -60.98
CA ASP A 777 90.20 -39.03 -61.54
C ASP A 777 89.59 -40.36 -62.03
N LYS A 778 89.94 -40.78 -63.24
CA LYS A 778 89.41 -42.00 -63.85
C LYS A 778 90.25 -43.24 -63.52
N GLU A 779 91.54 -43.10 -63.18
CA GLU A 779 92.52 -44.19 -63.41
C GLU A 779 93.53 -44.47 -62.27
N VAL A 780 93.12 -44.49 -60.98
CA VAL A 780 93.81 -45.28 -59.94
C VAL A 780 92.85 -45.87 -58.88
N ASP A 781 93.01 -47.17 -58.58
CA ASP A 781 92.51 -47.89 -57.38
C ASP A 781 91.15 -47.45 -56.79
N GLY A 782 90.14 -47.34 -57.64
CA GLY A 782 88.75 -47.13 -57.22
C GLY A 782 88.38 -45.69 -56.81
N ARG A 783 89.30 -44.72 -56.91
CA ARG A 783 89.13 -43.31 -56.49
C ARG A 783 88.37 -42.42 -57.50
N ASN A 784 87.35 -42.96 -58.16
CA ASN A 784 86.63 -42.25 -59.23
C ASN A 784 85.51 -41.36 -58.67
N GLY A 785 85.88 -40.21 -58.10
CA GLY A 785 84.97 -39.38 -57.31
C GLY A 785 85.50 -37.98 -56.93
N ASN A 786 84.62 -37.19 -56.29
CA ASN A 786 84.94 -35.89 -55.69
C ASN A 786 85.60 -36.09 -54.31
N GLU A 787 86.48 -35.16 -53.93
CA GLU A 787 87.11 -35.14 -52.60
C GLU A 787 86.18 -34.52 -51.54
N ILE A 788 86.29 -35.01 -50.31
CA ILE A 788 85.62 -34.48 -49.12
C ILE A 788 86.68 -34.17 -48.06
N PHE A 789 86.51 -33.04 -47.36
CA PHE A 789 87.52 -32.46 -46.48
C PHE A 789 86.96 -32.21 -45.06
N LYS A 790 87.82 -32.26 -44.06
CA LYS A 790 87.48 -31.92 -42.66
C LYS A 790 87.26 -30.41 -42.47
N VAL A 791 87.82 -29.60 -43.38
CA VAL A 791 87.77 -28.13 -43.40
C VAL A 791 87.22 -27.62 -44.74
N THR A 792 87.09 -26.29 -44.88
CA THR A 792 86.53 -25.63 -46.08
C THR A 792 87.61 -25.06 -47.00
N ARG A 793 88.62 -25.87 -47.31
CA ARG A 793 89.71 -25.61 -48.27
C ARG A 793 90.20 -26.95 -48.86
N GLN A 794 90.79 -26.92 -50.05
CA GLN A 794 91.40 -28.07 -50.70
C GLN A 794 92.81 -28.26 -50.14
N ASP A 795 92.94 -29.14 -49.15
CA ASP A 795 94.17 -29.38 -48.40
C ASP A 795 94.30 -30.89 -48.12
N ASP A 796 95.34 -31.49 -48.67
CA ASP A 796 95.55 -32.95 -48.70
C ASP A 796 95.62 -33.55 -47.28
N ASP A 797 96.23 -32.84 -46.33
CA ASP A 797 96.34 -33.29 -44.93
C ASP A 797 94.97 -33.28 -44.20
N GLU A 798 94.05 -32.43 -44.66
CA GLU A 798 92.69 -32.30 -44.14
C GLU A 798 91.65 -33.06 -44.97
N GLN A 799 92.08 -33.83 -45.99
CA GLN A 799 91.21 -34.74 -46.72
C GLN A 799 90.58 -35.74 -45.74
N ALA A 800 89.25 -35.92 -45.85
CA ALA A 800 88.50 -36.96 -45.16
C ALA A 800 88.36 -38.20 -46.05
N GLY A 801 88.16 -38.01 -47.35
CA GLY A 801 88.09 -39.12 -48.30
C GLY A 801 87.47 -38.73 -49.63
N TRP A 802 86.86 -39.71 -50.30
CA TRP A 802 86.40 -39.63 -51.70
C TRP A 802 84.98 -40.17 -51.84
N VAL A 803 84.17 -39.53 -52.68
CA VAL A 803 82.80 -39.95 -53.00
C VAL A 803 82.58 -40.05 -54.51
N LYS A 804 82.07 -41.19 -54.98
CA LYS A 804 81.92 -41.44 -56.42
C LYS A 804 80.88 -40.49 -57.05
N ASN A 805 81.01 -40.22 -58.34
CA ASN A 805 79.96 -39.53 -59.10
C ASN A 805 78.57 -40.17 -58.86
N GLY A 806 77.57 -39.35 -58.60
CA GLY A 806 76.22 -39.80 -58.23
C GLY A 806 76.04 -40.17 -56.76
N THR A 807 77.07 -40.03 -55.91
CA THR A 807 76.91 -40.28 -54.46
C THR A 807 76.01 -39.22 -53.85
N ARG A 808 74.87 -39.65 -53.31
CA ARG A 808 73.89 -38.79 -52.64
C ARG A 808 74.23 -38.64 -51.15
N LEU A 809 74.64 -37.44 -50.76
CA LEU A 809 75.12 -37.09 -49.43
C LEU A 809 74.09 -36.27 -48.66
N LYS A 810 73.89 -36.63 -47.41
CA LYS A 810 73.00 -35.90 -46.50
C LYS A 810 73.68 -34.61 -46.03
N THR A 811 72.97 -33.48 -46.09
CA THR A 811 73.51 -32.14 -45.82
C THR A 811 73.00 -31.57 -44.50
N TYR A 812 73.73 -30.58 -43.95
CA TYR A 812 73.41 -29.93 -42.67
C TYR A 812 73.36 -28.40 -42.74
N CYS A 813 74.38 -27.78 -43.32
CA CYS A 813 74.52 -26.32 -43.43
C CYS A 813 75.61 -25.96 -44.44
N LYS A 814 75.69 -24.69 -44.86
CA LYS A 814 76.75 -24.16 -45.73
C LYS A 814 77.74 -23.30 -44.95
N LYS A 815 79.00 -23.30 -45.34
CA LYS A 815 80.07 -22.48 -44.74
C LYS A 815 80.92 -21.85 -45.84
N THR A 816 81.43 -20.64 -45.63
CA THR A 816 82.37 -20.02 -46.57
C THR A 816 83.75 -20.63 -46.45
N GLY A 817 84.46 -20.70 -47.57
CA GLY A 817 85.79 -21.28 -47.68
C GLY A 817 86.49 -20.87 -48.98
N GLU A 818 87.43 -21.69 -49.41
CA GLU A 818 88.17 -21.50 -50.67
C GLU A 818 87.22 -21.49 -51.89
N SER A 819 87.57 -20.73 -52.92
CA SER A 819 86.80 -20.64 -54.18
C SER A 819 87.10 -21.83 -55.10
N VAL A 820 86.26 -22.86 -55.07
CA VAL A 820 86.37 -24.02 -55.96
C VAL A 820 85.61 -23.75 -57.27
N TYR A 821 86.14 -24.24 -58.40
CA TYR A 821 85.57 -24.06 -59.73
C TYR A 821 85.42 -25.39 -60.46
N ALA A 822 84.18 -25.86 -60.62
CA ALA A 822 83.84 -27.05 -61.40
C ALA A 822 83.74 -26.73 -62.90
N PHE A 823 84.86 -26.26 -63.47
CA PHE A 823 85.04 -25.94 -64.89
C PHE A 823 84.56 -27.09 -65.78
N VAL A 824 83.56 -26.91 -66.65
CA VAL A 824 82.90 -27.96 -67.46
C VAL A 824 82.08 -29.00 -66.66
N TYR A 825 82.61 -29.58 -65.57
CA TYR A 825 82.06 -30.76 -64.87
C TYR A 825 80.67 -30.61 -64.26
N ASN A 826 80.29 -29.39 -63.87
CA ASN A 826 79.00 -29.11 -63.24
C ASN A 826 78.45 -27.75 -63.69
N LYS A 827 78.30 -27.56 -65.01
CA LYS A 827 77.82 -26.29 -65.62
C LYS A 827 78.64 -25.07 -65.21
N ASP A 828 79.97 -25.21 -65.12
CA ASP A 828 80.90 -24.14 -64.72
C ASP A 828 80.61 -23.51 -63.34
N LYS A 829 80.03 -24.30 -62.42
CA LYS A 829 79.69 -23.86 -61.06
C LYS A 829 80.96 -23.47 -60.29
N ARG A 830 81.13 -22.17 -60.05
CA ARG A 830 82.16 -21.60 -59.16
C ARG A 830 81.52 -21.20 -57.84
N SER A 831 82.13 -21.57 -56.71
CA SER A 831 81.63 -21.16 -55.40
C SER A 831 82.70 -21.11 -54.31
N THR A 832 82.57 -20.14 -53.42
CA THR A 832 83.24 -20.10 -52.10
C THR A 832 82.41 -20.82 -51.02
N TRP A 833 81.25 -21.36 -51.36
CA TRP A 833 80.42 -22.12 -50.42
C TRP A 833 80.82 -23.59 -50.38
N TRP A 834 80.88 -24.12 -49.18
CA TRP A 834 81.17 -25.51 -48.85
C TRP A 834 80.00 -26.06 -48.05
N ILE A 835 79.52 -27.25 -48.42
CA ILE A 835 78.36 -27.88 -47.81
C ILE A 835 78.82 -28.88 -46.77
N GLN A 836 78.37 -28.73 -45.52
CA GLN A 836 78.58 -29.75 -44.49
C GLN A 836 77.73 -30.98 -44.80
N VAL A 837 78.38 -32.13 -44.92
CA VAL A 837 77.80 -33.42 -45.32
C VAL A 837 78.04 -34.52 -44.28
N ASP A 838 77.21 -35.55 -44.31
CA ASP A 838 77.32 -36.79 -43.53
C ASP A 838 78.30 -37.75 -44.23
N TYR A 839 79.60 -37.61 -43.94
CA TYR A 839 80.67 -38.46 -44.47
C TYR A 839 81.81 -38.53 -43.45
N GLU A 840 82.06 -39.72 -42.89
CA GLU A 840 83.00 -39.97 -41.79
C GLU A 840 82.84 -38.99 -40.60
N GLY A 841 81.60 -38.59 -40.33
CA GLY A 841 81.25 -37.50 -39.44
C GLY A 841 80.78 -36.27 -40.22
N LYS A 842 81.02 -35.07 -39.65
CA LYS A 842 80.61 -33.79 -40.23
C LYS A 842 81.76 -33.14 -40.99
N THR A 843 81.89 -33.51 -42.25
CA THR A 843 82.91 -33.04 -43.19
C THR A 843 82.28 -32.10 -44.23
N TYR A 844 83.07 -31.57 -45.16
CA TYR A 844 82.66 -30.57 -46.14
C TYR A 844 83.01 -30.98 -47.55
N ILE A 845 82.08 -30.74 -48.48
CA ILE A 845 82.31 -30.84 -49.93
C ILE A 845 82.06 -29.45 -50.57
N PRO A 846 82.87 -29.01 -51.55
CA PRO A 846 82.60 -27.78 -52.28
C PRO A 846 81.23 -27.77 -52.93
N TRP A 847 80.51 -26.65 -52.84
CA TRP A 847 79.23 -26.47 -53.53
C TRP A 847 79.38 -26.55 -55.06
N ALA A 848 80.56 -26.26 -55.59
CA ALA A 848 80.91 -26.47 -56.99
C ALA A 848 80.69 -27.93 -57.45
N TRP A 849 80.86 -28.90 -56.54
CA TRP A 849 80.83 -30.34 -56.84
C TRP A 849 79.56 -31.06 -56.38
N LEU A 850 78.68 -30.38 -55.64
CA LEU A 850 77.45 -30.95 -55.10
C LEU A 850 76.25 -30.25 -55.74
N ASN A 851 75.19 -30.98 -56.08
CA ASN A 851 73.91 -30.39 -56.49
C ASN A 851 72.82 -30.79 -55.50
N LEU A 852 72.06 -29.84 -54.96
CA LEU A 852 71.02 -30.13 -53.94
C LEU A 852 69.79 -30.76 -54.60
N ASP A 853 69.17 -31.68 -53.87
CA ASP A 853 67.91 -32.28 -54.26
C ASP A 853 66.79 -31.23 -54.27
N GLY A 854 66.05 -31.14 -55.37
CA GLY A 854 65.02 -30.10 -55.59
C GLY A 854 65.51 -28.89 -56.38
N GLY A 855 66.82 -28.68 -56.48
CA GLY A 855 67.42 -27.59 -57.26
C GLY A 855 68.69 -27.04 -56.60
N ASP A 856 69.43 -26.22 -57.34
CA ASP A 856 70.73 -25.67 -56.90
C ASP A 856 70.60 -24.39 -56.03
N ASP A 857 69.59 -24.31 -55.16
CA ASP A 857 69.42 -23.14 -54.30
C ASP A 857 70.16 -23.26 -52.97
N LEU A 858 71.21 -22.43 -52.80
CA LEU A 858 71.92 -22.32 -51.53
C LEU A 858 71.07 -21.70 -50.41
N ALA A 859 69.96 -21.01 -50.70
CA ALA A 859 69.08 -20.43 -49.69
C ALA A 859 68.48 -21.51 -48.75
N ASP A 860 68.32 -22.74 -49.26
CA ASP A 860 67.83 -23.90 -48.51
C ASP A 860 68.79 -24.36 -47.40
N LEU A 861 70.08 -23.99 -47.49
CA LEU A 861 71.07 -24.23 -46.46
C LEU A 861 71.34 -22.97 -45.63
N SER A 862 70.97 -23.04 -44.35
CA SER A 862 71.46 -22.11 -43.33
C SER A 862 73.00 -22.12 -43.24
N THR A 863 73.58 -21.05 -42.71
CA THR A 863 75.03 -21.03 -42.43
C THR A 863 75.39 -21.94 -41.26
N CYS A 864 76.50 -22.65 -41.37
CA CYS A 864 77.22 -23.21 -40.22
C CYS A 864 77.84 -22.05 -39.41
#